data_AF-A0A7X3K4P2-F1
#
_entry.id   AF-A0A7X3K4P2-F1
#
_cell.length_a   1.000
_cell.length_b   1.000
_cell.length_c   1.000
_cell.angle_alpha   90.00
_cell.angle_beta   90.00
_cell.angle_gamma   90.00
#
_symmetry.space_group_name_H-M   'P 1'
#
loop_
_entity.id
_entity.type
_entity.pdbx_description
1 polymer ?
#
loop_
_entity_poly.entity_id
_entity_poly.type
_entity_poly.pdbx_seq_one_letter_code
_entity_poly.pdbx_strand_id
1 'polypeptide(L)'
;MAAILLLVLIGVSAFWVPALQGLLEPNFATEARLALFRSLFLTIGGALIGAAAIVSSLVLFAMQVNIERMPHGLFRRLSADQKLLGAFAATFLLAVAIGGLSLVLEPQRVGIVVFAALWGTAMVLWLFLYGYRRALSLVNPVRQLNMVVRRTQREMQAWARRARRAAPLLSNGARTQRIDSGSPQHDLARTAYFQANPGWTEGAQQGVRYAVSFASRYAEQGDHEVSALAMNAIIAINSAYVETKGKTFFAYQVMLDNPLYSDGFINNTLEQLRQMARIGVARGDEQQTEQTLQAMAELVRVYLAIDYASPHASKTHAHLAAGYLTGAVERIAPHNMPDVLMEGVRLMGRCADMLLAAEGPHGITTLVQKIGIISCAGVAREDYRPVTSTGVEQLARLSFDLLVTKSQGVQFAAQDIRSSMKLIAELLMALPDAPLMSIHSIYLAPYYSATSAQGLTMRLSQLVNAVAEAPAGDVNARQVIENLEEWADGMYQTEKDLLVHAIEKRSQFTFDMIHWITAVTKMLIAVSNATACNAHIQEKLRHHAAWLIAVLSWVPDDEDTVRFVESFRMTEALFEAAVDARTRGCPELADDIGEMLLSWTFKAGRHQTGWAILQRSVYGLATLTLLVDDDTVVVRLKERITARVAAGELPDKKVRDRAAVEIRGRAASLYRKGHWSSEIERGMAQSDHGKLRPLLEEIADLISPETIGEAASQGFR
;
A
#
# COMPACT_ATOMS: atom_id res chain seq x y z
N MET A 1 -43.56 -12.38 9.34
CA MET A 1 -43.79 -13.39 8.29
C MET A 1 -44.24 -14.72 8.90
N ALA A 2 -43.36 -15.54 9.51
CA ALA A 2 -43.75 -16.86 10.04
C ALA A 2 -44.89 -16.85 11.09
N ALA A 3 -44.88 -15.91 12.04
CA ALA A 3 -45.95 -15.82 13.06
C ALA A 3 -47.32 -15.43 12.48
N ILE A 4 -47.33 -14.58 11.44
CA ILE A 4 -48.57 -14.16 10.76
C ILE A 4 -49.16 -15.34 9.97
N LEU A 5 -48.30 -16.09 9.29
CA LEU A 5 -48.70 -17.28 8.53
C LEU A 5 -49.24 -18.38 9.46
N LEU A 6 -48.65 -18.54 10.65
CA LEU A 6 -49.12 -19.46 11.68
C LEU A 6 -50.50 -19.07 12.23
N LEU A 7 -50.73 -17.77 12.50
CA LEU A 7 -52.03 -17.26 12.93
C LEU A 7 -53.12 -17.41 11.86
N VAL A 8 -52.78 -17.20 10.59
CA VAL A 8 -53.70 -17.43 9.45
C VAL A 8 -54.06 -18.92 9.35
N LEU A 9 -53.08 -19.82 9.49
CA LEU A 9 -53.31 -21.26 9.49
C LEU A 9 -54.18 -21.73 10.67
N ILE A 10 -53.99 -21.15 11.86
CA ILE A 10 -54.88 -21.37 13.02
C ILE A 10 -56.29 -20.89 12.69
N GLY A 11 -56.45 -19.70 12.11
CA GLY A 11 -57.76 -19.15 11.75
C GLY A 11 -58.50 -20.00 10.70
N VAL A 12 -57.81 -20.44 9.65
CA VAL A 12 -58.39 -21.29 8.60
C VAL A 12 -58.77 -22.67 9.13
N SER A 13 -57.93 -23.25 9.99
CA SER A 13 -58.23 -24.56 10.59
C SER A 13 -59.35 -24.49 11.64
N ALA A 14 -59.57 -23.34 12.29
CA ALA A 14 -60.69 -23.14 13.21
C ALA A 14 -62.06 -23.27 12.52
N PHE A 15 -62.14 -22.97 11.22
CA PHE A 15 -63.37 -23.15 10.42
C PHE A 15 -63.82 -24.62 10.34
N TRP A 16 -62.89 -25.57 10.48
CA TRP A 16 -63.16 -27.00 10.41
C TRP A 16 -63.52 -27.64 11.76
N VAL A 17 -63.49 -26.87 12.85
CA VAL A 17 -63.79 -27.36 14.21
C VAL A 17 -65.20 -27.96 14.34
N PRO A 18 -66.28 -27.39 13.76
CA PRO A 18 -67.61 -28.01 13.82
C PRO A 18 -67.69 -29.38 13.12
N ALA A 19 -66.99 -29.53 11.99
CA ALA A 19 -66.89 -30.81 11.27
C ALA A 19 -66.10 -31.85 12.09
N LEU A 20 -65.01 -31.41 12.74
CA LEU A 20 -64.22 -32.24 13.65
C LEU A 20 -65.04 -32.69 14.87
N GLN A 21 -65.84 -31.79 15.44
CA GLN A 21 -66.75 -32.09 16.54
C GLN A 21 -67.77 -33.17 16.14
N GLY A 22 -68.45 -33.02 15.00
CA GLY A 22 -69.43 -33.99 14.51
C GLY A 22 -68.86 -35.38 14.21
N LEU A 23 -67.57 -35.48 13.89
CA LEU A 23 -66.85 -36.74 13.67
C LEU A 23 -66.40 -37.44 14.96
N LEU A 24 -66.01 -36.67 15.97
CA LEU A 24 -65.44 -37.21 17.21
C LEU A 24 -66.51 -37.50 18.27
N GLU A 25 -67.53 -36.65 18.38
CA GLU A 25 -68.59 -36.76 19.40
C GLU A 25 -69.27 -38.15 19.47
N PRO A 26 -69.65 -38.80 18.35
CA PRO A 26 -70.27 -40.13 18.40
C PRO A 26 -69.33 -41.22 18.92
N ASN A 27 -68.01 -41.06 18.69
CA ASN A 27 -67.00 -42.05 19.02
C ASN A 27 -66.58 -42.02 20.50
N PHE A 28 -66.86 -40.92 21.20
CA PHE A 28 -66.52 -40.68 22.61
C PHE A 28 -67.74 -40.62 23.55
N ALA A 29 -68.89 -41.15 23.13
CA ALA A 29 -70.10 -41.21 23.96
C ALA A 29 -69.98 -42.13 25.21
N THR A 30 -68.91 -42.91 25.34
CA THR A 30 -68.66 -43.82 26.46
C THR A 30 -67.56 -43.30 27.38
N GLU A 31 -67.84 -43.28 28.70
CA GLU A 31 -66.92 -42.77 29.73
C GLU A 31 -65.53 -43.45 29.70
N ALA A 32 -65.48 -44.74 29.35
CA ALA A 32 -64.24 -45.50 29.22
C ALA A 32 -63.29 -44.94 28.12
N ARG A 33 -63.84 -44.53 26.96
CA ARG A 33 -63.05 -43.95 25.86
C ARG A 33 -62.64 -42.52 26.17
N LEU A 34 -63.49 -41.79 26.87
CA LEU A 34 -63.22 -40.41 27.29
C LEU A 34 -62.12 -40.38 28.36
N ALA A 35 -62.11 -41.35 29.28
CA ALA A 35 -61.04 -41.55 30.26
C ALA A 35 -59.68 -41.85 29.62
N LEU A 36 -59.63 -42.70 28.59
CA LEU A 36 -58.42 -42.95 27.79
C LEU A 36 -57.87 -41.66 27.16
N PHE A 37 -58.77 -40.80 26.67
CA PHE A 37 -58.39 -39.54 26.03
C PHE A 37 -57.95 -38.46 27.04
N ARG A 38 -58.55 -38.42 28.24
CA ARG A 38 -58.05 -37.62 29.38
C ARG A 38 -56.64 -38.05 29.76
N SER A 39 -56.38 -39.36 29.83
CA SER A 39 -55.05 -39.92 30.11
C SER A 39 -54.04 -39.52 29.03
N LEU A 40 -54.43 -39.53 27.74
CA LEU A 40 -53.59 -39.10 26.62
C LEU A 40 -53.17 -37.63 26.75
N PHE A 41 -54.09 -36.70 27.03
CA PHE A 41 -53.73 -35.29 27.20
C PHE A 41 -52.86 -35.05 28.43
N LEU A 42 -53.12 -35.77 29.52
CA LEU A 42 -52.33 -35.68 30.73
C LEU A 42 -50.90 -36.22 30.52
N THR A 43 -50.74 -37.31 29.76
CA THR A 43 -49.43 -37.85 29.36
C THR A 43 -48.71 -36.97 28.35
N ILE A 44 -49.39 -36.42 27.33
CA ILE A 44 -48.79 -35.47 26.39
C ILE A 44 -48.35 -34.21 27.11
N GLY A 45 -49.22 -33.60 27.94
CA GLY A 45 -48.88 -32.42 28.74
C GLY A 45 -47.68 -32.68 29.65
N GLY A 46 -47.67 -33.81 30.37
CA GLY A 46 -46.54 -34.24 31.20
C GLY A 46 -45.25 -34.45 30.41
N ALA A 47 -45.33 -35.11 29.25
CA ALA A 47 -44.18 -35.31 28.36
C ALA A 47 -43.63 -33.98 27.81
N LEU A 48 -44.49 -33.04 27.46
CA LEU A 48 -44.10 -31.71 26.98
C LEU A 48 -43.48 -30.86 28.10
N ILE A 49 -43.97 -30.96 29.34
CA ILE A 49 -43.34 -30.35 30.52
C ILE A 49 -41.93 -30.93 30.71
N GLY A 50 -41.79 -32.26 30.67
CA GLY A 50 -40.50 -32.95 30.76
C GLY A 50 -39.53 -32.53 29.65
N ALA A 51 -40.00 -32.50 28.40
CA ALA A 51 -39.21 -32.04 27.26
C ALA A 51 -38.80 -30.57 27.41
N ALA A 52 -39.68 -29.70 27.89
CA ALA A 52 -39.37 -28.30 28.15
C ALA A 52 -38.29 -28.15 29.21
N ALA A 53 -38.35 -28.92 30.29
CA ALA A 53 -37.34 -28.94 31.33
C ALA A 53 -35.98 -29.41 30.79
N ILE A 54 -35.94 -30.49 30.01
CA ILE A 54 -34.70 -31.03 29.43
C ILE A 54 -34.08 -30.03 28.44
N VAL A 55 -34.84 -29.54 27.48
CA VAL A 55 -34.35 -28.60 26.45
C VAL A 55 -33.89 -27.30 27.11
N SER A 56 -34.65 -26.76 28.07
CA SER A 56 -34.25 -25.56 28.82
C SER A 56 -32.95 -25.80 29.59
N SER A 57 -32.81 -26.94 30.26
CA SER A 57 -31.61 -27.29 31.03
C SER A 57 -30.39 -27.44 30.12
N LEU A 58 -30.53 -28.14 28.99
CA LEU A 58 -29.45 -28.33 28.02
C LEU A 58 -29.03 -27.02 27.35
N VAL A 59 -29.98 -26.16 27.00
CA VAL A 59 -29.68 -24.83 26.45
C VAL A 59 -28.98 -23.93 27.48
N LEU A 60 -29.46 -23.93 28.73
CA LEU A 60 -28.82 -23.17 29.81
C LEU A 60 -27.40 -23.69 30.09
N PHE A 61 -27.20 -25.01 30.10
CA PHE A 61 -25.89 -25.62 30.27
C PHE A 61 -24.96 -25.30 29.08
N ALA A 62 -25.43 -25.46 27.84
CA ALA A 62 -24.65 -25.11 26.64
C ALA A 62 -24.27 -23.61 26.62
N MET A 63 -25.17 -22.74 27.11
CA MET A 63 -24.83 -21.35 27.35
C MET A 63 -23.76 -21.23 28.43
N GLN A 64 -23.93 -21.84 29.62
CA GLN A 64 -22.96 -21.77 30.72
C GLN A 64 -21.55 -22.25 30.32
N VAL A 65 -21.43 -23.39 29.63
CA VAL A 65 -20.14 -23.95 29.18
C VAL A 65 -19.47 -23.08 28.12
N ASN A 66 -20.23 -22.44 27.23
CA ASN A 66 -19.67 -21.42 26.34
C ASN A 66 -19.39 -20.09 27.04
N ILE A 67 -20.03 -19.82 28.18
CA ILE A 67 -19.92 -18.56 28.94
C ILE A 67 -18.76 -18.58 29.94
N GLU A 68 -18.32 -19.74 30.43
CA GLU A 68 -16.99 -19.90 31.06
C GLU A 68 -15.86 -19.42 30.13
N ARG A 69 -16.19 -19.25 28.83
CA ARG A 69 -15.34 -18.67 27.80
C ARG A 69 -15.56 -17.16 27.53
N MET A 70 -16.24 -16.40 28.39
CA MET A 70 -16.51 -14.96 28.18
C MET A 70 -16.31 -14.07 29.43
N PRO A 71 -16.04 -12.75 29.28
CA PRO A 71 -15.87 -11.82 30.40
C PRO A 71 -17.13 -11.62 31.26
N HIS A 72 -16.97 -11.50 32.59
CA HIS A 72 -18.05 -11.58 33.60
C HIS A 72 -19.24 -10.60 33.43
N GLY A 73 -19.07 -9.43 32.80
CA GLY A 73 -20.16 -8.47 32.58
C GLY A 73 -21.25 -8.94 31.60
N LEU A 74 -20.93 -9.92 30.76
CA LEU A 74 -21.85 -10.47 29.75
C LEU A 74 -22.78 -11.56 30.32
N PHE A 75 -22.36 -12.22 31.42
CA PHE A 75 -23.12 -13.27 32.11
C PHE A 75 -24.54 -12.82 32.43
N ARG A 76 -24.68 -11.67 33.11
CA ARG A 76 -25.98 -11.13 33.52
C ARG A 76 -26.83 -10.63 32.35
N ARG A 77 -26.19 -10.27 31.22
CA ARG A 77 -26.88 -9.70 30.04
C ARG A 77 -27.36 -10.76 29.05
N LEU A 78 -26.61 -11.86 28.87
CA LEU A 78 -26.99 -12.96 27.98
C LEU A 78 -27.88 -14.00 28.67
N SER A 79 -27.67 -14.28 29.96
CA SER A 79 -28.56 -15.17 30.72
C SER A 79 -29.96 -14.58 30.93
N ALA A 80 -30.06 -13.24 30.88
CA ALA A 80 -31.32 -12.50 30.99
C ALA A 80 -31.96 -12.16 29.63
N ASP A 81 -31.64 -12.87 28.55
CA ASP A 81 -32.34 -12.67 27.26
C ASP A 81 -33.83 -12.99 27.44
N GLN A 82 -34.63 -11.92 27.60
CA GLN A 82 -36.07 -12.00 27.85
C GLN A 82 -36.82 -12.74 26.75
N LYS A 83 -36.29 -12.77 25.52
CA LYS A 83 -36.93 -13.50 24.41
C LYS A 83 -36.70 -15.00 24.51
N LEU A 84 -35.53 -15.42 24.99
CA LEU A 84 -35.22 -16.83 25.22
C LEU A 84 -35.96 -17.36 26.46
N LEU A 85 -35.86 -16.64 27.58
CA LEU A 85 -36.59 -16.95 28.82
C LEU A 85 -38.10 -16.92 28.59
N GLY A 86 -38.60 -15.91 27.87
CA GLY A 86 -40.01 -15.80 27.50
C GLY A 86 -40.48 -16.96 26.63
N ALA A 87 -39.65 -17.43 25.69
CA ALA A 87 -39.98 -18.62 24.89
C ALA A 87 -40.09 -19.87 25.78
N PHE A 88 -39.14 -20.13 26.67
CA PHE A 88 -39.21 -21.29 27.58
C PHE A 88 -40.40 -21.22 28.55
N ALA A 89 -40.65 -20.05 29.13
CA ALA A 89 -41.80 -19.83 30.02
C ALA A 89 -43.12 -20.05 29.27
N ALA A 90 -43.25 -19.51 28.05
CA ALA A 90 -44.42 -19.72 27.21
C ALA A 90 -44.62 -21.20 26.89
N THR A 91 -43.55 -21.94 26.56
CA THR A 91 -43.64 -23.38 26.30
C THR A 91 -44.09 -24.17 27.53
N PHE A 92 -43.59 -23.82 28.72
CA PHE A 92 -43.98 -24.46 29.97
C PHE A 92 -45.46 -24.21 30.30
N LEU A 93 -45.91 -22.96 30.20
CA LEU A 93 -47.31 -22.58 30.40
C LEU A 93 -48.24 -23.27 29.40
N LEU A 94 -47.83 -23.38 28.13
CA LEU A 94 -48.61 -24.04 27.09
C LEU A 94 -48.71 -25.55 27.33
N ALA A 95 -47.63 -26.18 27.80
CA ALA A 95 -47.65 -27.60 28.18
C ALA A 95 -48.56 -27.88 29.38
N VAL A 96 -48.56 -27.00 30.39
CA VAL A 96 -49.51 -27.06 31.52
C VAL A 96 -50.94 -26.87 31.04
N ALA A 97 -51.20 -25.93 30.14
CA ALA A 97 -52.53 -25.72 29.55
C ALA A 97 -53.02 -26.96 28.79
N ILE A 98 -52.15 -27.60 27.99
CA ILE A 98 -52.47 -28.85 27.27
C ILE A 98 -52.80 -29.99 28.25
N GLY A 99 -52.02 -30.14 29.33
CA GLY A 99 -52.34 -31.11 30.39
C GLY A 99 -53.66 -30.79 31.11
N GLY A 100 -53.93 -29.50 31.35
CA GLY A 100 -55.16 -29.01 31.97
C GLY A 100 -56.43 -29.21 31.12
N LEU A 101 -56.30 -29.34 29.79
CA LEU A 101 -57.42 -29.69 28.91
C LEU A 101 -58.05 -31.04 29.27
N SER A 102 -57.32 -31.93 29.95
CA SER A 102 -57.87 -33.20 30.48
C SER A 102 -59.01 -33.00 31.50
N LEU A 103 -59.04 -31.86 32.21
CA LEU A 103 -60.04 -31.53 33.21
C LEU A 103 -61.34 -30.99 32.60
N VAL A 104 -61.27 -30.42 31.40
CA VAL A 104 -62.40 -29.74 30.72
C VAL A 104 -62.97 -30.61 29.58
N LEU A 105 -62.50 -31.85 29.46
CA LEU A 105 -62.91 -32.75 28.39
C LEU A 105 -64.33 -33.29 28.65
N GLU A 106 -65.28 -32.82 27.84
CA GLU A 106 -66.68 -33.24 27.76
C GLU A 106 -67.03 -33.62 26.31
N PRO A 107 -67.96 -34.56 26.06
CA PRO A 107 -68.33 -35.01 24.70
C PRO A 107 -68.69 -33.87 23.74
N GLN A 108 -69.42 -32.87 24.23
CA GLN A 108 -69.90 -31.71 23.46
C GLN A 108 -68.79 -30.71 23.08
N ARG A 109 -67.57 -30.87 23.64
CA ARG A 109 -66.43 -29.95 23.44
C ARG A 109 -65.16 -30.65 22.92
N VAL A 110 -65.22 -31.94 22.61
CA VAL A 110 -64.05 -32.75 22.21
C VAL A 110 -63.31 -32.15 21.01
N GLY A 111 -64.01 -31.68 19.98
CA GLY A 111 -63.41 -31.07 18.79
C GLY A 111 -62.62 -29.79 19.11
N ILE A 112 -63.14 -28.94 19.99
CA ILE A 112 -62.44 -27.72 20.44
C ILE A 112 -61.19 -28.09 21.25
N VAL A 113 -61.31 -29.08 22.13
CA VAL A 113 -60.21 -29.53 22.99
C VAL A 113 -59.08 -30.18 22.17
N VAL A 114 -59.42 -31.05 21.21
CA VAL A 114 -58.44 -31.65 20.28
C VAL A 114 -57.75 -30.60 19.44
N PHE A 115 -58.52 -29.65 18.89
CA PHE A 115 -57.97 -28.53 18.12
C PHE A 115 -56.98 -27.70 18.95
N ALA A 116 -57.36 -27.33 20.18
CA ALA A 116 -56.52 -26.56 21.09
C ALA A 116 -55.24 -27.32 21.47
N ALA A 117 -55.33 -28.63 21.72
CA ALA A 117 -54.18 -29.45 22.07
C ALA A 117 -53.22 -29.64 20.89
N LEU A 118 -53.73 -29.83 19.67
CA LEU A 118 -52.92 -30.03 18.46
C LEU A 118 -52.14 -28.75 18.12
N TRP A 119 -52.82 -27.59 18.12
CA TRP A 119 -52.17 -26.30 17.92
C TRP A 119 -51.25 -25.90 19.08
N GLY A 120 -51.63 -26.22 20.32
CA GLY A 120 -50.77 -26.05 21.48
C GLY A 120 -49.46 -26.81 21.31
N THR A 121 -49.52 -28.09 20.91
CA THR A 121 -48.34 -28.92 20.67
C THR A 121 -47.49 -28.39 19.52
N ALA A 122 -48.10 -27.96 18.42
CA ALA A 122 -47.38 -27.35 17.29
C ALA A 122 -46.66 -26.05 17.70
N MET A 123 -47.30 -25.22 18.55
CA MET A 123 -46.71 -23.98 19.03
C MET A 123 -45.59 -24.22 20.06
N VAL A 124 -45.71 -25.25 20.91
CA VAL A 124 -44.60 -25.75 21.76
C VAL A 124 -43.37 -26.09 20.91
N LEU A 125 -43.54 -26.88 19.84
CA LEU A 125 -42.44 -27.26 18.95
C LEU A 125 -41.82 -26.06 18.24
N TRP A 126 -42.64 -25.13 17.76
CA TRP A 126 -42.18 -23.90 17.13
C TRP A 126 -41.38 -23.02 18.10
N LEU A 127 -41.84 -22.87 19.35
CA LEU A 127 -41.14 -22.13 20.40
C LEU A 127 -39.81 -22.80 20.77
N PHE A 128 -39.73 -24.14 20.79
CA PHE A 128 -38.46 -24.84 20.97
C PHE A 128 -37.48 -24.57 19.83
N LEU A 129 -37.93 -24.67 18.57
CA LEU A 129 -37.08 -24.37 17.41
C LEU A 129 -36.60 -22.91 17.43
N TYR A 130 -37.48 -21.98 17.81
CA TYR A 130 -37.14 -20.58 17.99
C TYR A 130 -36.10 -20.38 19.10
N GLY A 131 -36.33 -20.97 20.28
CA GLY A 131 -35.42 -20.92 21.43
C GLY A 131 -34.05 -21.52 21.10
N TYR A 132 -34.02 -22.67 20.42
CA TYR A 132 -32.79 -23.32 19.97
C TYR A 132 -32.01 -22.46 18.96
N ARG A 133 -32.67 -21.91 17.92
CA ARG A 133 -32.02 -21.00 16.96
C ARG A 133 -31.50 -19.73 17.64
N ARG A 134 -32.23 -19.20 18.62
CA ARG A 134 -31.81 -18.04 19.41
C ARG A 134 -30.60 -18.39 20.27
N ALA A 135 -30.58 -19.53 20.94
CA ALA A 135 -29.45 -20.02 21.72
C ALA A 135 -28.20 -20.19 20.85
N LEU A 136 -28.30 -20.85 19.70
CA LEU A 136 -27.19 -20.95 18.72
C LEU A 136 -26.70 -19.57 18.28
N SER A 137 -27.62 -18.61 18.08
CA SER A 137 -27.25 -17.24 17.72
C SER A 137 -26.50 -16.50 18.82
N LEU A 138 -26.79 -16.80 20.08
CA LEU A 138 -26.14 -16.23 21.25
C LEU A 138 -24.80 -16.90 21.53
N VAL A 139 -24.57 -18.12 21.05
CA VAL A 139 -23.30 -18.86 21.19
C VAL A 139 -22.29 -18.51 20.10
N ASN A 140 -22.75 -18.22 18.87
CA ASN A 140 -21.86 -17.95 17.74
C ASN A 140 -21.08 -16.62 17.96
N PRO A 141 -19.73 -16.65 17.98
CA PRO A 141 -18.91 -15.47 18.29
C PRO A 141 -19.07 -14.35 17.25
N VAL A 142 -19.23 -14.70 15.97
CA VAL A 142 -19.46 -13.74 14.89
C VAL A 142 -20.77 -12.99 15.10
N ARG A 143 -21.83 -13.68 15.52
CA ARG A 143 -23.11 -13.05 15.82
C ARG A 143 -23.02 -12.17 17.07
N GLN A 144 -22.24 -12.56 18.08
CA GLN A 144 -22.01 -11.76 19.27
C GLN A 144 -21.30 -10.44 18.95
N LEU A 145 -20.20 -10.48 18.20
CA LEU A 145 -19.49 -9.29 17.75
C LEU A 145 -20.41 -8.35 16.95
N ASN A 146 -21.18 -8.90 16.02
CA ASN A 146 -22.18 -8.14 15.25
C ASN A 146 -23.25 -7.49 16.14
N MET A 147 -23.71 -8.18 17.20
CA MET A 147 -24.66 -7.60 18.16
C MET A 147 -24.03 -6.43 18.92
N VAL A 148 -22.76 -6.54 19.32
CA VAL A 148 -22.03 -5.46 19.98
C VAL A 148 -21.87 -4.26 19.05
N VAL A 149 -21.37 -4.45 17.83
CA VAL A 149 -21.22 -3.37 16.84
C VAL A 149 -22.54 -2.65 16.57
N ARG A 150 -23.61 -3.40 16.24
CA ARG A 150 -24.94 -2.82 15.95
C ARG A 150 -25.51 -2.08 17.15
N ARG A 151 -25.29 -2.58 18.37
CA ARG A 151 -25.73 -1.92 19.58
C ARG A 151 -24.98 -0.60 19.78
N THR A 152 -23.66 -0.63 19.70
CA THR A 152 -22.81 0.56 19.84
C THR A 152 -23.18 1.61 18.79
N GLN A 153 -23.37 1.22 17.53
CA GLN A 153 -23.83 2.11 16.47
C GLN A 153 -25.18 2.76 16.79
N ARG A 154 -26.16 1.99 17.27
CA ARG A 154 -27.48 2.53 17.66
C ARG A 154 -27.39 3.49 18.85
N GLU A 155 -26.58 3.15 19.85
CA GLU A 155 -26.35 4.01 21.02
C GLU A 155 -25.69 5.33 20.59
N MET A 156 -24.66 5.26 19.74
CA MET A 156 -23.97 6.42 19.17
C MET A 156 -24.90 7.30 18.31
N GLN A 157 -25.70 6.70 17.43
CA GLN A 157 -26.72 7.43 16.66
C GLN A 157 -27.81 8.04 17.55
N ALA A 158 -28.15 7.40 18.67
CA ALA A 158 -29.07 8.00 19.64
C ALA A 158 -28.46 9.24 20.30
N TRP A 159 -27.18 9.19 20.68
CA TRP A 159 -26.44 10.34 21.19
C TRP A 159 -26.32 11.47 20.17
N ALA A 160 -25.97 11.18 18.92
CA ALA A 160 -25.95 12.16 17.83
C ALA A 160 -27.31 12.86 17.67
N ARG A 161 -28.41 12.09 17.69
CA ARG A 161 -29.77 12.64 17.59
C ARG A 161 -30.13 13.51 18.80
N ARG A 162 -29.75 13.13 20.02
CA ARG A 162 -29.98 13.95 21.21
C ARG A 162 -29.17 15.24 21.17
N ALA A 163 -27.90 15.18 20.74
CA ALA A 163 -27.07 16.37 20.57
C ALA A 163 -27.67 17.35 19.57
N ARG A 164 -28.15 16.87 18.40
CA ARG A 164 -28.85 17.71 17.42
C ARG A 164 -30.12 18.35 17.97
N ARG A 165 -30.89 17.65 18.80
CA ARG A 165 -32.10 18.21 19.44
C ARG A 165 -31.78 19.23 20.53
N ALA A 166 -30.65 19.06 21.23
CA ALA A 166 -30.19 20.01 22.24
C ALA A 166 -29.50 21.24 21.64
N ALA A 167 -29.06 21.17 20.37
CA ALA A 167 -28.31 22.25 19.72
C ALA A 167 -28.99 23.64 19.80
N PRO A 168 -30.31 23.80 19.56
CA PRO A 168 -30.98 25.10 19.68
C PRO A 168 -30.96 25.70 21.09
N LEU A 169 -30.84 24.87 22.13
CA LEU A 169 -30.79 25.31 23.53
C LEU A 169 -29.38 25.73 23.95
N LEU A 170 -28.36 25.22 23.25
CA LEU A 170 -26.94 25.46 23.53
C LEU A 170 -26.33 26.50 22.59
N SER A 171 -26.97 26.75 21.43
CA SER A 171 -26.62 27.86 20.57
C SER A 171 -27.07 29.16 21.21
N ASN A 172 -26.14 29.88 21.85
CA ASN A 172 -26.36 31.30 22.11
C ASN A 172 -26.67 31.97 20.78
N GLY A 173 -27.74 32.76 20.70
CA GLY A 173 -28.21 33.47 19.50
C GLY A 173 -27.25 34.54 18.96
N ALA A 174 -25.93 34.31 19.04
CA ALA A 174 -24.91 35.11 18.41
C ALA A 174 -25.10 35.02 16.88
N ARG A 175 -25.68 36.11 16.37
CA ARG A 175 -25.79 36.49 14.97
C ARG A 175 -24.65 35.95 14.13
N THR A 176 -25.03 35.49 12.94
CA THR A 176 -24.26 35.43 11.70
C THR A 176 -23.46 36.72 11.50
N GLN A 177 -22.34 36.90 12.22
CA GLN A 177 -21.28 37.82 11.83
C GLN A 177 -20.58 37.18 10.64
N ARG A 178 -20.33 37.99 9.61
CA ARG A 178 -19.68 37.63 8.34
C ARG A 178 -18.62 36.56 8.59
N ILE A 179 -18.90 35.35 8.13
CA ILE A 179 -17.97 34.23 8.16
C ILE A 179 -16.91 34.54 7.10
N ASP A 180 -15.71 34.93 7.53
CA ASP A 180 -14.55 34.90 6.65
C ASP A 180 -14.37 33.44 6.17
N SER A 181 -14.11 33.26 4.88
CA SER A 181 -14.05 31.94 4.22
C SER A 181 -12.93 31.02 4.73
N GLY A 182 -12.16 31.43 5.75
CA GLY A 182 -11.07 30.68 6.38
C GLY A 182 -11.25 30.35 7.87
N SER A 183 -12.33 30.79 8.54
CA SER A 183 -12.50 30.50 9.98
C SER A 183 -13.03 29.08 10.25
N PRO A 184 -12.49 28.33 11.23
CA PRO A 184 -12.94 26.98 11.55
C PRO A 184 -14.43 26.93 11.93
N GLN A 185 -15.21 26.10 11.24
CA GLN A 185 -16.66 26.00 11.42
C GLN A 185 -17.06 24.85 12.37
N HIS A 186 -16.48 24.84 13.58
CA HIS A 186 -16.73 23.79 14.56
C HIS A 186 -18.20 23.78 15.02
N ASP A 187 -18.75 22.59 15.26
CA ASP A 187 -20.10 22.42 15.85
C ASP A 187 -20.04 22.63 17.36
N LEU A 188 -19.92 23.90 17.79
CA LEU A 188 -19.73 24.28 19.19
C LEU A 188 -20.88 23.80 20.10
N ALA A 189 -22.12 23.79 19.59
CA ALA A 189 -23.27 23.31 20.35
C ALA A 189 -23.18 21.80 20.62
N ARG A 190 -22.76 21.00 19.63
CA ARG A 190 -22.49 19.56 19.83
C ARG A 190 -21.29 19.33 20.75
N THR A 191 -20.22 20.11 20.62
CA THR A 191 -19.06 20.04 21.52
C THR A 191 -19.49 20.25 22.97
N ALA A 192 -20.24 21.32 23.25
CA ALA A 192 -20.76 21.62 24.59
C ALA A 192 -21.66 20.50 25.12
N TYR A 193 -22.53 19.94 24.28
CA TYR A 193 -23.38 18.81 24.64
C TYR A 193 -22.58 17.58 25.09
N PHE A 194 -21.54 17.21 24.34
CA PHE A 194 -20.71 16.06 24.68
C PHE A 194 -19.84 16.30 25.92
N GLN A 195 -19.32 17.52 26.10
CA GLN A 195 -18.60 17.91 27.32
C GLN A 195 -19.49 17.85 28.56
N ALA A 196 -20.76 18.25 28.45
CA ALA A 196 -21.74 18.14 29.54
C ALA A 196 -22.15 16.70 29.86
N ASN A 197 -21.88 15.74 28.98
CA ASN A 197 -22.31 14.34 29.11
C ASN A 197 -21.13 13.36 28.96
N PRO A 198 -20.13 13.35 29.86
CA PRO A 198 -18.88 12.60 29.68
C PRO A 198 -19.06 11.09 29.49
N GLY A 199 -20.15 10.50 29.99
CA GLY A 199 -20.46 9.07 29.83
C GLY A 199 -20.92 8.64 28.43
N TRP A 200 -21.05 9.55 27.46
CA TRP A 200 -21.59 9.22 26.13
C TRP A 200 -20.72 8.20 25.36
N THR A 201 -19.42 8.12 25.68
CA THR A 201 -18.47 7.18 25.05
C THR A 201 -18.37 5.82 25.73
N GLU A 202 -18.94 5.63 26.92
CA GLU A 202 -18.76 4.41 27.73
C GLU A 202 -19.19 3.14 26.98
N GLY A 203 -20.32 3.20 26.26
CA GLY A 203 -20.82 2.08 25.46
C GLY A 203 -19.84 1.64 24.37
N ALA A 204 -19.22 2.60 23.67
CA ALA A 204 -18.21 2.30 22.66
C ALA A 204 -16.90 1.81 23.28
N GLN A 205 -16.45 2.41 24.39
CA GLN A 205 -15.27 1.92 25.10
C GLN A 205 -15.46 0.48 25.57
N GLN A 206 -16.64 0.14 26.11
CA GLN A 206 -16.99 -1.24 26.47
C GLN A 206 -17.01 -2.16 25.24
N GLY A 207 -17.56 -1.68 24.11
CA GLY A 207 -17.58 -2.43 22.85
C GLY A 207 -16.19 -2.73 22.31
N VAL A 208 -15.27 -1.75 22.33
CA VAL A 208 -13.87 -1.94 21.92
C VAL A 208 -13.16 -2.90 22.86
N ARG A 209 -13.26 -2.72 24.18
CA ARG A 209 -12.65 -3.65 25.16
C ARG A 209 -13.15 -5.08 24.96
N TYR A 210 -14.43 -5.24 24.65
CA TYR A 210 -15.01 -6.54 24.34
C TYR A 210 -14.42 -7.15 23.07
N ALA A 211 -14.39 -6.40 21.97
CA ALA A 211 -13.80 -6.85 20.71
C ALA A 211 -12.30 -7.19 20.87
N VAL A 212 -11.54 -6.37 21.61
CA VAL A 212 -10.13 -6.64 21.95
C VAL A 212 -9.98 -7.95 22.71
N SER A 213 -10.80 -8.17 23.75
CA SER A 213 -10.77 -9.43 24.52
C SER A 213 -11.12 -10.65 23.67
N PHE A 214 -12.01 -10.48 22.68
CA PHE A 214 -12.36 -11.52 21.72
C PHE A 214 -11.18 -11.81 20.78
N ALA A 215 -10.59 -10.78 20.20
CA ALA A 215 -9.45 -10.93 19.31
C ALA A 215 -8.29 -11.66 20.00
N SER A 216 -7.86 -11.20 21.18
CA SER A 216 -6.78 -11.84 21.94
C SER A 216 -7.08 -13.30 22.27
N ARG A 217 -8.30 -13.59 22.73
CA ARG A 217 -8.66 -14.94 23.15
C ARG A 217 -8.74 -15.93 21.99
N TYR A 218 -9.37 -15.53 20.89
CA TYR A 218 -9.53 -16.42 19.74
C TYR A 218 -8.20 -16.61 19.00
N ALA A 219 -7.34 -15.58 18.97
CA ALA A 219 -5.95 -15.73 18.54
C ALA A 219 -5.18 -16.75 19.40
N GLU A 220 -5.30 -16.68 20.74
CA GLU A 220 -4.70 -17.68 21.65
C GLU A 220 -5.17 -19.12 21.40
N GLN A 221 -6.37 -19.28 20.84
CA GLN A 221 -6.96 -20.59 20.52
C GLN A 221 -6.63 -21.04 19.08
N GLY A 222 -5.90 -20.24 18.30
CA GLY A 222 -5.60 -20.48 16.89
C GLY A 222 -6.79 -20.23 15.94
N ASP A 223 -7.91 -19.69 16.44
CA ASP A 223 -9.07 -19.31 15.63
C ASP A 223 -8.90 -17.86 15.15
N HIS A 224 -8.05 -17.72 14.14
CA HIS A 224 -7.69 -16.43 13.59
C HIS A 224 -8.81 -15.81 12.74
N GLU A 225 -9.82 -16.58 12.30
CA GLU A 225 -10.99 -16.06 11.60
C GLU A 225 -11.85 -15.20 12.53
N VAL A 226 -12.14 -15.71 13.74
CA VAL A 226 -12.90 -14.96 14.74
C VAL A 226 -12.09 -13.77 15.26
N SER A 227 -10.77 -13.93 15.40
CA SER A 227 -9.87 -12.82 15.74
C SER A 227 -9.95 -11.68 14.72
N ALA A 228 -9.85 -11.98 13.42
CA ALA A 228 -9.98 -10.98 12.36
C ALA A 228 -11.34 -10.27 12.38
N LEU A 229 -12.42 -11.01 12.62
CA LEU A 229 -13.77 -10.43 12.75
C LEU A 229 -13.89 -9.51 13.96
N ALA A 230 -13.19 -9.82 15.05
CA ALA A 230 -13.12 -8.95 16.21
C ALA A 230 -12.32 -7.66 15.93
N MET A 231 -11.24 -7.73 15.16
CA MET A 231 -10.52 -6.54 14.67
C MET A 231 -11.44 -5.64 13.82
N ASN A 232 -12.21 -6.23 12.91
CA ASN A 232 -13.20 -5.51 12.11
C ASN A 232 -14.28 -4.83 12.97
N ALA A 233 -14.67 -5.45 14.09
CA ALA A 233 -15.59 -4.84 15.04
C ALA A 233 -14.98 -3.59 15.71
N ILE A 234 -13.68 -3.60 16.04
CA ILE A 234 -12.97 -2.42 16.57
C ILE A 234 -13.01 -1.27 15.56
N ILE A 235 -12.69 -1.55 14.29
CA ILE A 235 -12.70 -0.56 13.20
C ILE A 235 -14.10 0.02 13.01
N ALA A 236 -15.14 -0.83 12.98
CA ALA A 236 -16.53 -0.41 12.81
C ALA A 236 -17.03 0.47 13.96
N ILE A 237 -16.62 0.19 15.20
CA ILE A 237 -16.96 1.01 16.36
C ILE A 237 -16.28 2.39 16.27
N ASN A 238 -15.00 2.43 15.86
CA ASN A 238 -14.28 3.70 15.66
C ASN A 238 -14.86 4.54 14.54
N SER A 239 -15.28 3.91 13.43
CA SER A 239 -15.98 4.61 12.34
C SER A 239 -17.28 5.25 12.84
N ALA A 240 -18.10 4.52 13.60
CA ALA A 240 -19.33 5.05 14.19
C ALA A 240 -19.07 6.18 15.20
N TYR A 241 -17.96 6.10 15.95
CA TYR A 241 -17.52 7.15 16.85
C TYR A 241 -17.15 8.45 16.10
N VAL A 242 -16.31 8.34 15.07
CA VAL A 242 -15.90 9.47 14.22
C VAL A 242 -17.13 10.15 13.58
N GLU A 243 -18.05 9.35 13.03
CA GLU A 243 -19.30 9.87 12.43
C GLU A 243 -20.17 10.62 13.44
N THR A 244 -20.28 10.10 14.66
CA THR A 244 -21.09 10.69 15.74
C THR A 244 -20.49 12.01 16.22
N LYS A 245 -19.16 12.03 16.40
CA LYS A 245 -18.42 13.21 16.86
C LYS A 245 -18.43 14.32 15.80
N GLY A 246 -18.33 14.00 14.51
CA GLY A 246 -18.46 14.96 13.40
C GLY A 246 -17.48 16.14 13.52
N LYS A 247 -17.92 17.36 13.23
CA LYS A 247 -17.13 18.62 13.26
C LYS A 247 -16.68 19.10 14.66
N THR A 248 -16.56 18.20 15.63
CA THR A 248 -16.15 18.52 17.02
C THR A 248 -14.74 18.03 17.35
N PHE A 249 -14.00 17.54 16.35
CA PHE A 249 -12.56 17.29 16.47
C PHE A 249 -11.78 18.60 16.28
N PHE A 250 -10.69 18.72 17.04
CA PHE A 250 -9.74 19.83 16.94
C PHE A 250 -8.39 19.25 16.50
N ALA A 251 -7.78 19.90 15.50
CA ALA A 251 -6.44 19.53 15.05
C ALA A 251 -5.40 20.16 15.99
N TYR A 252 -4.21 19.57 16.05
CA TYR A 252 -3.09 20.19 16.73
C TYR A 252 -2.73 21.53 16.07
N GLN A 253 -2.48 22.57 16.88
CA GLN A 253 -2.05 23.88 16.43
C GLN A 253 -0.73 24.22 17.13
N VAL A 254 0.33 24.44 16.35
CA VAL A 254 1.70 24.64 16.86
C VAL A 254 1.82 25.81 17.86
N MET A 255 1.04 26.88 17.66
CA MET A 255 1.12 28.10 18.48
C MET A 255 0.10 28.16 19.63
N LEU A 256 -0.83 27.21 19.74
CA LEU A 256 -1.93 27.25 20.71
C LEU A 256 -2.21 25.87 21.28
N ASP A 257 -1.95 25.70 22.58
CA ASP A 257 -2.32 24.49 23.32
C ASP A 257 -3.83 24.40 23.49
N ASN A 258 -4.48 23.63 22.62
CA ASN A 258 -5.89 23.31 22.74
C ASN A 258 -6.07 22.00 23.52
N PRO A 259 -6.66 22.01 24.74
CA PRO A 259 -6.88 20.79 25.52
C PRO A 259 -7.84 19.80 24.85
N LEU A 260 -8.57 20.22 23.81
CA LEU A 260 -9.52 19.40 23.05
C LEU A 260 -8.90 18.70 21.83
N TYR A 261 -7.60 18.88 21.57
CA TYR A 261 -6.92 18.18 20.48
C TYR A 261 -6.80 16.67 20.74
N SER A 262 -6.54 16.27 21.99
CA SER A 262 -6.35 14.87 22.38
C SER A 262 -7.69 14.16 22.58
N ASP A 263 -7.83 12.98 21.98
CA ASP A 263 -9.04 12.16 22.09
C ASP A 263 -8.80 10.89 22.90
N GLY A 264 -9.38 10.83 24.10
CA GLY A 264 -9.21 9.69 25.01
C GLY A 264 -9.77 8.36 24.48
N PHE A 265 -10.78 8.38 23.62
CA PHE A 265 -11.35 7.15 23.04
C PHE A 265 -10.43 6.57 21.96
N ILE A 266 -9.93 7.42 21.05
CA ILE A 266 -8.97 7.03 20.01
C ILE A 266 -7.66 6.55 20.64
N ASN A 267 -7.11 7.31 21.59
CA ASN A 267 -5.87 6.94 22.30
C ASN A 267 -6.00 5.59 23.00
N ASN A 268 -7.10 5.36 23.72
CA ASN A 268 -7.33 4.07 24.37
C ASN A 268 -7.46 2.93 23.35
N THR A 269 -8.13 3.14 22.21
CA THR A 269 -8.22 2.11 21.16
C THR A 269 -6.84 1.74 20.60
N LEU A 270 -6.05 2.75 20.22
CA LEU A 270 -4.71 2.54 19.66
C LEU A 270 -3.77 1.89 20.68
N GLU A 271 -3.88 2.26 21.96
CA GLU A 271 -3.11 1.65 23.04
C GLU A 271 -3.46 0.17 23.26
N GLN A 272 -4.74 -0.19 23.17
CA GLN A 272 -5.16 -1.61 23.23
C GLN A 272 -4.60 -2.42 22.06
N LEU A 273 -4.64 -1.87 20.84
CA LEU A 273 -4.04 -2.52 19.67
C LEU A 273 -2.51 -2.63 19.82
N ARG A 274 -1.85 -1.61 20.36
CA ARG A 274 -0.40 -1.64 20.64
C ARG A 274 -0.03 -2.75 21.60
N GLN A 275 -0.82 -2.92 22.66
CA GLN A 275 -0.62 -4.00 23.63
C GLN A 275 -0.86 -5.36 22.97
N MET A 276 -1.87 -5.48 22.11
CA MET A 276 -2.14 -6.72 21.39
C MET A 276 -1.01 -7.11 20.42
N ALA A 277 -0.49 -6.16 19.64
CA ALA A 277 0.65 -6.38 18.77
C ALA A 277 1.87 -6.84 19.57
N ARG A 278 2.15 -6.20 20.73
CA ARG A 278 3.23 -6.62 21.63
C ARG A 278 3.07 -8.04 22.13
N ILE A 279 1.85 -8.45 22.47
CA ILE A 279 1.55 -9.81 22.94
C ILE A 279 1.75 -10.81 21.80
N GLY A 280 1.25 -10.51 20.58
CA GLY A 280 1.43 -11.36 19.40
C GLY A 280 2.90 -11.58 19.07
N VAL A 281 3.68 -10.49 19.02
CA VAL A 281 5.13 -10.54 18.77
C VAL A 281 5.88 -11.33 19.86
N ALA A 282 5.54 -11.14 21.13
CA ALA A 282 6.16 -11.88 22.23
C ALA A 282 5.87 -13.39 22.19
N ARG A 283 4.73 -13.79 21.60
CA ARG A 283 4.34 -15.19 21.42
C ARG A 283 4.86 -15.80 20.12
N GLY A 284 5.38 -14.99 19.20
CA GLY A 284 5.69 -15.43 17.84
C GLY A 284 4.44 -15.75 17.01
N ASP A 285 3.28 -15.18 17.37
CA ASP A 285 2.04 -15.36 16.62
C ASP A 285 2.01 -14.35 15.46
N GLU A 286 2.45 -14.81 14.30
CA GLU A 286 2.54 -14.01 13.07
C GLU A 286 1.18 -13.51 12.61
N GLN A 287 0.16 -14.38 12.63
CA GLN A 287 -1.17 -14.06 12.14
C GLN A 287 -1.89 -13.06 13.04
N GLN A 288 -1.79 -13.19 14.38
CA GLN A 288 -2.31 -12.19 15.30
C GLN A 288 -1.62 -10.83 15.11
N THR A 289 -0.30 -10.84 14.91
CA THR A 289 0.48 -9.62 14.72
C THR A 289 0.05 -8.93 13.44
N GLU A 290 -0.01 -9.64 12.32
CA GLU A 290 -0.46 -9.14 11.02
C GLU A 290 -1.87 -8.53 11.09
N GLN A 291 -2.83 -9.25 11.68
CA GLN A 291 -4.20 -8.75 11.86
C GLN A 291 -4.25 -7.45 12.68
N THR A 292 -3.37 -7.33 13.68
CA THR A 292 -3.29 -6.13 14.50
C THR A 292 -2.71 -4.95 13.72
N LEU A 293 -1.68 -5.17 12.89
CA LEU A 293 -1.12 -4.15 12.01
C LEU A 293 -2.15 -3.69 10.97
N GLN A 294 -2.87 -4.63 10.35
CA GLN A 294 -3.96 -4.34 9.41
C GLN A 294 -5.05 -3.49 10.07
N ALA A 295 -5.41 -3.81 11.33
CA ALA A 295 -6.38 -3.02 12.08
C ALA A 295 -5.91 -1.58 12.33
N MET A 296 -4.63 -1.39 12.67
CA MET A 296 -4.05 -0.04 12.82
C MET A 296 -4.04 0.73 11.50
N ALA A 297 -3.68 0.08 10.38
CA ALA A 297 -3.70 0.68 9.05
C ALA A 297 -5.11 1.09 8.60
N GLU A 298 -6.12 0.24 8.85
CA GLU A 298 -7.52 0.59 8.57
C GLU A 298 -8.04 1.72 9.48
N LEU A 299 -7.53 1.83 10.71
CA LEU A 299 -7.83 3.00 11.56
C LEU A 299 -7.24 4.29 11.02
N VAL A 300 -6.09 4.28 10.33
CA VAL A 300 -5.59 5.47 9.60
C VAL A 300 -6.64 5.94 8.60
N ARG A 301 -7.21 5.03 7.80
CA ARG A 301 -8.29 5.36 6.86
C ARG A 301 -9.53 5.93 7.54
N VAL A 302 -9.93 5.35 8.68
CA VAL A 302 -11.07 5.86 9.47
C VAL A 302 -10.80 7.27 10.00
N TYR A 303 -9.59 7.54 10.47
CA TYR A 303 -9.25 8.84 11.06
C TYR A 303 -8.93 9.92 10.01
N LEU A 304 -8.59 9.55 8.77
CA LEU A 304 -8.52 10.49 7.64
C LEU A 304 -9.88 11.13 7.34
N ALA A 305 -10.97 10.39 7.57
CA ALA A 305 -12.34 10.86 7.40
C ALA A 305 -12.79 11.83 8.51
N ILE A 306 -11.96 12.11 9.52
CA ILE A 306 -12.26 13.11 10.54
C ILE A 306 -12.33 14.50 9.88
N ASP A 307 -13.46 15.16 10.12
CA ASP A 307 -13.70 16.55 9.75
C ASP A 307 -13.31 17.48 10.91
N TYR A 308 -12.15 18.12 10.77
CA TYR A 308 -11.63 19.10 11.72
C TYR A 308 -12.24 20.50 11.54
N ALA A 309 -13.29 20.63 10.73
CA ALA A 309 -13.97 21.88 10.43
C ALA A 309 -13.09 22.99 9.83
N SER A 310 -11.91 22.63 9.33
CA SER A 310 -10.99 23.49 8.59
C SER A 310 -10.41 22.70 7.40
N PRO A 311 -10.45 23.24 6.17
CA PRO A 311 -9.95 22.54 4.98
C PRO A 311 -8.45 22.21 5.04
N HIS A 312 -7.67 23.04 5.75
CA HIS A 312 -6.21 22.94 5.84
C HIS A 312 -5.73 22.36 7.18
N ALA A 313 -6.64 21.77 7.96
CA ALA A 313 -6.26 21.17 9.23
C ALA A 313 -5.46 19.89 9.01
N SER A 314 -4.35 19.77 9.72
CA SER A 314 -3.57 18.53 9.76
C SER A 314 -4.42 17.36 10.28
N LYS A 315 -4.26 16.19 9.66
CA LYS A 315 -4.93 14.94 10.00
C LYS A 315 -4.27 14.28 11.22
N THR A 316 -4.18 15.01 12.33
CA THR A 316 -3.44 14.62 13.54
C THR A 316 -3.72 13.18 14.02
N HIS A 317 -4.98 12.77 14.06
CA HIS A 317 -5.34 11.41 14.51
C HIS A 317 -4.98 10.30 13.51
N ALA A 318 -4.93 10.60 12.21
CA ALA A 318 -4.45 9.65 11.21
C ALA A 318 -2.95 9.44 11.33
N HIS A 319 -2.19 10.54 11.50
CA HIS A 319 -0.76 10.49 11.82
C HIS A 319 -0.48 9.74 13.12
N LEU A 320 -1.31 9.94 14.15
CA LEU A 320 -1.20 9.20 15.40
C LEU A 320 -1.34 7.69 15.16
N ALA A 321 -2.38 7.25 14.45
CA ALA A 321 -2.56 5.83 14.11
C ALA A 321 -1.40 5.27 13.26
N ALA A 322 -0.90 6.04 12.30
CA ALA A 322 0.26 5.67 11.50
C ALA A 322 1.54 5.55 12.36
N GLY A 323 1.69 6.41 13.37
CA GLY A 323 2.77 6.32 14.36
C GLY A 323 2.67 5.07 15.24
N TYR A 324 1.46 4.69 15.66
CA TYR A 324 1.22 3.42 16.37
C TYR A 324 1.54 2.20 15.50
N LEU A 325 1.14 2.21 14.23
CA LEU A 325 1.49 1.18 13.25
C LEU A 325 3.01 1.07 13.11
N THR A 326 3.68 2.19 12.83
CA THR A 326 5.13 2.26 12.66
C THR A 326 5.87 1.73 13.89
N GLY A 327 5.49 2.20 15.07
CA GLY A 327 6.09 1.76 16.34
C GLY A 327 5.74 0.31 16.71
N ALA A 328 4.76 -0.32 16.07
CA ALA A 328 4.51 -1.75 16.16
C ALA A 328 5.41 -2.52 15.19
N VAL A 329 5.53 -2.07 13.93
CA VAL A 329 6.42 -2.68 12.91
C VAL A 329 7.88 -2.66 13.35
N GLU A 330 8.37 -1.54 13.90
CA GLU A 330 9.75 -1.44 14.43
C GLU A 330 10.04 -2.47 15.53
N ARG A 331 9.03 -2.84 16.32
CA ARG A 331 9.19 -3.85 17.38
C ARG A 331 9.27 -5.26 16.84
N ILE A 332 8.86 -5.51 15.61
CA ILE A 332 8.93 -6.83 14.97
C ILE A 332 10.35 -7.12 14.51
N ALA A 333 11.11 -6.09 14.09
CA ALA A 333 12.47 -6.25 13.55
C ALA A 333 13.42 -7.17 14.37
N PRO A 334 13.51 -7.08 15.71
CA PRO A 334 14.36 -7.98 16.49
C PRO A 334 13.79 -9.40 16.67
N HIS A 335 12.54 -9.67 16.27
CA HIS A 335 11.88 -10.97 16.35
C HIS A 335 11.90 -11.65 14.99
N ASN A 336 12.15 -12.97 14.94
CA ASN A 336 12.32 -13.77 13.73
C ASN A 336 11.03 -13.95 12.89
N MET A 337 10.46 -12.85 12.39
CA MET A 337 9.16 -12.79 11.70
C MET A 337 9.27 -11.92 10.42
N PRO A 338 10.10 -12.32 9.43
CA PRO A 338 10.37 -11.50 8.24
C PRO A 338 9.12 -11.25 7.39
N ASP A 339 8.21 -12.22 7.26
CA ASP A 339 6.98 -12.09 6.47
C ASP A 339 6.03 -11.04 7.07
N VAL A 340 5.88 -11.04 8.39
CA VAL A 340 5.08 -10.03 9.10
C VAL A 340 5.73 -8.66 9.00
N LEU A 341 7.06 -8.58 9.02
CA LEU A 341 7.77 -7.32 8.84
C LEU A 341 7.59 -6.79 7.41
N MET A 342 7.66 -7.65 6.39
CA MET A 342 7.33 -7.29 5.00
C MET A 342 5.91 -6.74 4.89
N GLU A 343 4.92 -7.42 5.48
CA GLU A 343 3.54 -6.94 5.45
C GLU A 343 3.37 -5.63 6.21
N GLY A 344 4.05 -5.47 7.35
CA GLY A 344 4.10 -4.21 8.08
C GLY A 344 4.61 -3.05 7.22
N VAL A 345 5.67 -3.28 6.44
CA VAL A 345 6.22 -2.27 5.50
C VAL A 345 5.22 -1.95 4.37
N ARG A 346 4.52 -2.95 3.82
CA ARG A 346 3.46 -2.73 2.82
C ARG A 346 2.30 -1.90 3.38
N LEU A 347 1.88 -2.19 4.61
CA LEU A 347 0.83 -1.42 5.29
C LEU A 347 1.26 0.02 5.57
N MET A 348 2.52 0.25 5.94
CA MET A 348 3.09 1.60 6.07
C MET A 348 3.09 2.34 4.72
N GLY A 349 3.49 1.67 3.63
CA GLY A 349 3.39 2.21 2.27
C GLY A 349 1.95 2.59 1.90
N ARG A 350 0.98 1.71 2.18
CA ARG A 350 -0.45 1.99 1.94
C ARG A 350 -0.97 3.16 2.77
N CYS A 351 -0.50 3.32 4.01
CA CYS A 351 -0.83 4.48 4.83
C CYS A 351 -0.23 5.77 4.26
N ALA A 352 0.99 5.72 3.72
CA ALA A 352 1.63 6.85 3.06
C ALA A 352 0.85 7.27 1.80
N ASP A 353 0.37 6.34 0.96
CA ASP A 353 -0.49 6.70 -0.18
C ASP A 353 -1.75 7.44 0.26
N MET A 354 -2.41 6.95 1.32
CA MET A 354 -3.63 7.55 1.85
C MET A 354 -3.37 8.96 2.40
N LEU A 355 -2.23 9.18 3.05
CA LEU A 355 -1.81 10.49 3.55
C LEU A 355 -1.40 11.43 2.42
N LEU A 356 -0.69 10.94 1.39
CA LEU A 356 -0.34 11.71 0.21
C LEU A 356 -1.60 12.24 -0.51
N ALA A 357 -2.60 11.39 -0.67
CA ALA A 357 -3.87 11.79 -1.27
C ALA A 357 -4.68 12.78 -0.40
N ALA A 358 -4.53 12.73 0.92
CA ALA A 358 -5.33 13.55 1.84
C ALA A 358 -4.68 14.90 2.20
N GLU A 359 -3.36 14.95 2.34
CA GLU A 359 -2.59 16.12 2.82
C GLU A 359 -1.48 16.56 1.86
N GLY A 360 -1.18 15.79 0.82
CA GLY A 360 -0.07 16.08 -0.10
C GLY A 360 1.30 15.60 0.40
N PRO A 361 2.40 16.05 -0.24
CA PRO A 361 3.73 15.48 -0.06
C PRO A 361 4.27 15.56 1.37
N HIS A 362 3.91 16.59 2.14
CA HIS A 362 4.36 16.72 3.53
C HIS A 362 3.81 15.61 4.44
N GLY A 363 2.70 14.96 4.05
CA GLY A 363 2.02 13.95 4.85
C GLY A 363 2.75 12.62 4.94
N ILE A 364 3.75 12.38 4.07
CA ILE A 364 4.42 11.06 3.98
C ILE A 364 5.82 11.00 4.58
N THR A 365 6.44 12.14 4.89
CA THR A 365 7.85 12.23 5.34
C THR A 365 8.20 11.23 6.44
N THR A 366 7.42 11.17 7.52
CA THR A 366 7.72 10.26 8.65
C THR A 366 7.64 8.78 8.23
N LEU A 367 6.67 8.41 7.39
CA LEU A 367 6.52 7.03 6.93
C LEU A 367 7.65 6.65 5.97
N VAL A 368 8.03 7.54 5.05
CA VAL A 368 9.16 7.34 4.13
C VAL A 368 10.44 7.06 4.90
N GLN A 369 10.78 7.90 5.87
CA GLN A 369 11.99 7.73 6.69
C GLN A 369 11.98 6.40 7.45
N LYS A 370 10.82 6.03 7.99
CA LYS A 370 10.66 4.79 8.78
C LYS A 370 10.71 3.53 7.93
N ILE A 371 10.09 3.55 6.74
CA ILE A 371 10.26 2.50 5.73
C ILE A 371 11.74 2.38 5.38
N GLY A 372 12.45 3.49 5.14
CA GLY A 372 13.88 3.50 4.87
C GLY A 372 14.71 2.78 5.92
N ILE A 373 14.53 3.14 7.19
CA ILE A 373 15.25 2.53 8.32
C ILE A 373 14.94 1.04 8.45
N ILE A 374 13.66 0.64 8.37
CA ILE A 374 13.26 -0.78 8.49
C ILE A 374 13.83 -1.60 7.33
N SER A 375 13.89 -1.03 6.13
CA SER A 375 14.45 -1.67 4.94
C SER A 375 15.94 -2.01 5.09
N CYS A 376 16.64 -1.37 6.03
CA CYS A 376 18.05 -1.69 6.32
C CYS A 376 18.21 -3.01 7.10
N ALA A 377 17.12 -3.64 7.57
CA ALA A 377 17.18 -4.89 8.34
C ALA A 377 17.86 -6.05 7.59
N GLY A 378 17.71 -6.11 6.26
CA GLY A 378 18.36 -7.12 5.41
C GLY A 378 19.88 -7.05 5.37
N VAL A 379 20.47 -5.93 5.81
CA VAL A 379 21.92 -5.78 5.98
C VAL A 379 22.40 -6.55 7.21
N ALA A 380 21.62 -6.52 8.30
CA ALA A 380 21.97 -7.22 9.53
C ALA A 380 21.70 -8.72 9.45
N ARG A 381 20.70 -9.16 8.66
CA ARG A 381 20.28 -10.56 8.56
C ARG A 381 19.90 -10.93 7.13
N GLU A 382 20.44 -12.04 6.63
CA GLU A 382 20.18 -12.52 5.27
C GLU A 382 18.70 -12.87 5.03
N ASP A 383 18.02 -13.49 6.00
CA ASP A 383 16.60 -13.81 5.92
C ASP A 383 15.69 -12.57 5.81
N TYR A 384 16.23 -11.37 6.06
CA TYR A 384 15.50 -10.09 6.03
C TYR A 384 15.76 -9.31 4.74
N ARG A 385 16.60 -9.79 3.82
CA ARG A 385 16.78 -9.14 2.52
C ARG A 385 15.47 -8.99 1.72
N PRO A 386 14.50 -9.91 1.78
CA PRO A 386 13.16 -9.69 1.21
C PRO A 386 12.42 -8.47 1.81
N VAL A 387 12.66 -8.14 3.09
CA VAL A 387 12.14 -6.91 3.72
C VAL A 387 12.77 -5.68 3.08
N THR A 388 14.07 -5.71 2.79
CA THR A 388 14.76 -4.64 2.06
C THR A 388 14.13 -4.40 0.69
N SER A 389 13.95 -5.45 -0.12
CA SER A 389 13.29 -5.31 -1.43
C SER A 389 11.86 -4.80 -1.31
N THR A 390 11.08 -5.30 -0.35
CA THR A 390 9.71 -4.81 -0.11
C THR A 390 9.68 -3.32 0.21
N GLY A 391 10.62 -2.85 1.04
CA GLY A 391 10.70 -1.43 1.38
C GLY A 391 11.19 -0.56 0.22
N VAL A 392 12.15 -1.04 -0.58
CA VAL A 392 12.57 -0.39 -1.83
C VAL A 392 11.39 -0.30 -2.81
N GLU A 393 10.57 -1.34 -2.92
CA GLU A 393 9.34 -1.34 -3.72
C GLU A 393 8.34 -0.29 -3.22
N GLN A 394 8.11 -0.18 -1.91
CA GLN A 394 7.23 0.86 -1.37
C GLN A 394 7.77 2.28 -1.63
N LEU A 395 9.08 2.50 -1.48
CA LEU A 395 9.71 3.79 -1.78
C LEU A 395 9.66 4.13 -3.27
N ALA A 396 9.85 3.14 -4.15
CA ALA A 396 9.68 3.29 -5.59
C ALA A 396 8.24 3.67 -5.95
N ARG A 397 7.24 3.02 -5.32
CA ARG A 397 5.84 3.36 -5.52
C ARG A 397 5.53 4.78 -5.07
N LEU A 398 5.96 5.18 -3.87
CA LEU A 398 5.75 6.53 -3.36
C LEU A 398 6.44 7.60 -4.21
N SER A 399 7.65 7.31 -4.73
CA SER A 399 8.37 8.19 -5.64
C SER A 399 7.56 8.45 -6.92
N PHE A 400 6.93 7.40 -7.48
CA PHE A 400 6.03 7.54 -8.62
C PHE A 400 4.74 8.28 -8.27
N ASP A 401 4.12 7.98 -7.12
CA ASP A 401 2.84 8.59 -6.72
C ASP A 401 2.99 10.09 -6.44
N LEU A 402 4.18 10.55 -6.01
CA LEU A 402 4.53 11.97 -5.95
C LEU A 402 4.48 12.66 -7.32
N LEU A 403 4.77 11.97 -8.41
CA LEU A 403 4.74 12.58 -9.75
C LEU A 403 3.31 12.78 -10.25
N VAL A 404 2.40 11.88 -9.88
CA VAL A 404 0.99 11.87 -10.34
C VAL A 404 0.06 12.61 -9.38
N THR A 405 0.55 13.04 -8.22
CA THR A 405 -0.28 13.78 -7.25
C THR A 405 -0.69 15.16 -7.79
N LYS A 406 -1.86 15.62 -7.33
CA LYS A 406 -2.39 16.96 -7.66
C LYS A 406 -1.89 18.05 -6.72
N SER A 407 -1.19 17.66 -5.66
CA SER A 407 -0.66 18.56 -4.65
C SER A 407 0.71 19.11 -5.09
N GLN A 408 0.96 20.39 -4.85
CA GLN A 408 2.25 21.03 -5.15
C GLN A 408 3.29 20.76 -4.05
N GLY A 409 4.56 21.03 -4.32
CA GLY A 409 5.65 20.96 -3.34
C GLY A 409 6.14 19.54 -3.09
N VAL A 410 6.41 18.79 -4.16
CA VAL A 410 6.92 17.41 -4.10
C VAL A 410 8.42 17.36 -3.77
N GLN A 411 9.15 18.45 -3.98
CA GLN A 411 10.62 18.53 -3.81
C GLN A 411 11.12 17.92 -2.48
N PHE A 412 10.56 18.34 -1.34
CA PHE A 412 11.00 17.87 -0.03
C PHE A 412 10.72 16.37 0.19
N ALA A 413 9.54 15.90 -0.21
CA ALA A 413 9.20 14.47 -0.09
C ALA A 413 10.05 13.61 -1.04
N ALA A 414 10.36 14.10 -2.23
CA ALA A 414 11.27 13.44 -3.16
C ALA A 414 12.68 13.35 -2.58
N GLN A 415 13.16 14.42 -1.92
CA GLN A 415 14.45 14.41 -1.23
C GLN A 415 14.48 13.42 -0.04
N ASP A 416 13.41 13.31 0.74
CA ASP A 416 13.30 12.32 1.82
C ASP A 416 13.35 10.88 1.29
N ILE A 417 12.67 10.61 0.17
CA ILE A 417 12.70 9.29 -0.49
C ILE A 417 14.11 8.99 -0.99
N ARG A 418 14.75 9.92 -1.71
CA ARG A 418 16.13 9.76 -2.18
C ARG A 418 17.12 9.55 -1.04
N SER A 419 16.99 10.30 0.05
CA SER A 419 17.84 10.13 1.24
C SER A 419 17.66 8.76 1.87
N SER A 420 16.42 8.26 1.92
CA SER A 420 16.13 6.90 2.41
C SER A 420 16.71 5.83 1.48
N MET A 421 16.58 6.02 0.16
CA MET A 421 17.17 5.12 -0.84
C MET A 421 18.70 5.10 -0.79
N LYS A 422 19.33 6.27 -0.59
CA LYS A 422 20.77 6.40 -0.42
C LYS A 422 21.25 5.59 0.80
N LEU A 423 20.59 5.76 1.94
CA LEU A 423 20.90 5.01 3.16
C LEU A 423 20.81 3.49 2.95
N ILE A 424 19.72 3.02 2.32
CA ILE A 424 19.54 1.58 2.05
C ILE A 424 20.67 1.08 1.14
N ALA A 425 20.95 1.79 0.04
CA ALA A 425 21.93 1.37 -0.95
C ALA A 425 23.36 1.34 -0.38
N GLU A 426 23.78 2.39 0.36
CA GLU A 426 25.09 2.44 1.02
C GLU A 426 25.28 1.31 2.03
N LEU A 427 24.28 1.04 2.87
CA LEU A 427 24.36 -0.04 3.85
C LEU A 427 24.32 -1.41 3.20
N LEU A 428 23.52 -1.61 2.14
CA LEU A 428 23.48 -2.87 1.42
C LEU A 428 24.79 -3.15 0.70
N MET A 429 25.43 -2.13 0.11
CA MET A 429 26.72 -2.24 -0.56
C MET A 429 27.90 -2.53 0.38
N ALA A 430 27.69 -2.48 1.70
CA ALA A 430 28.66 -2.97 2.67
C ALA A 430 28.73 -4.51 2.72
N LEU A 431 27.73 -5.21 2.18
CA LEU A 431 27.73 -6.67 2.05
C LEU A 431 28.60 -7.12 0.86
N PRO A 432 29.14 -8.36 0.89
CA PRO A 432 29.85 -8.91 -0.27
C PRO A 432 28.88 -9.16 -1.44
N ASP A 433 29.28 -8.72 -2.63
CA ASP A 433 28.52 -8.90 -3.88
C ASP A 433 29.11 -10.03 -4.73
N ALA A 434 28.30 -10.65 -5.59
CA ALA A 434 28.74 -11.70 -6.51
C ALA A 434 28.25 -11.42 -7.95
N PRO A 435 29.10 -11.53 -8.99
CA PRO A 435 28.73 -11.19 -10.37
C PRO A 435 27.50 -11.91 -10.94
N LEU A 436 27.29 -13.18 -10.60
CA LEU A 436 26.20 -14.01 -11.15
C LEU A 436 24.89 -13.89 -10.38
N MET A 437 24.94 -13.45 -9.12
CA MET A 437 23.79 -13.31 -8.21
C MET A 437 23.99 -12.04 -7.38
N SER A 438 23.97 -10.88 -8.06
CA SER A 438 24.23 -9.62 -7.37
C SER A 438 23.11 -9.31 -6.40
N ILE A 439 23.42 -9.42 -5.11
CA ILE A 439 22.50 -9.11 -4.02
C ILE A 439 22.09 -7.64 -4.15
N HIS A 440 23.03 -6.76 -4.44
CA HIS A 440 22.77 -5.32 -4.51
C HIS A 440 21.77 -5.00 -5.63
N SER A 441 22.03 -5.52 -6.83
CA SER A 441 21.16 -5.31 -7.99
C SER A 441 19.78 -5.91 -7.76
N ILE A 442 19.68 -7.13 -7.21
CA ILE A 442 18.40 -7.83 -6.97
C ILE A 442 17.52 -7.07 -5.98
N TYR A 443 18.05 -6.64 -4.83
CA TYR A 443 17.23 -6.04 -3.78
C TYR A 443 17.00 -4.52 -3.98
N LEU A 444 17.82 -3.85 -4.81
CA LEU A 444 17.61 -2.45 -5.20
C LEU A 444 16.83 -2.30 -6.52
N ALA A 445 16.60 -3.41 -7.24
CA ALA A 445 15.95 -3.42 -8.55
C ALA A 445 14.61 -2.70 -8.64
N PRO A 446 13.69 -2.74 -7.64
CA PRO A 446 12.40 -2.07 -7.78
C PRO A 446 12.52 -0.55 -8.00
N TYR A 447 13.59 0.08 -7.52
CA TYR A 447 13.83 1.52 -7.68
C TYR A 447 14.77 1.83 -8.85
N TYR A 448 15.91 1.13 -8.95
CA TYR A 448 16.98 1.51 -9.88
C TYR A 448 17.02 0.69 -11.18
N SER A 449 16.56 -0.57 -11.18
CA SER A 449 16.85 -1.42 -12.33
C SER A 449 15.96 -1.10 -13.53
N ALA A 450 16.61 -0.85 -14.67
CA ALA A 450 15.94 -0.66 -15.96
C ALA A 450 15.37 -1.97 -16.54
N THR A 451 15.78 -3.13 -16.02
CA THR A 451 15.35 -4.45 -16.51
C THR A 451 14.15 -5.02 -15.76
N SER A 452 13.76 -4.39 -14.64
CA SER A 452 12.60 -4.81 -13.87
C SER A 452 11.30 -4.37 -14.57
N ALA A 453 10.51 -5.34 -15.03
CA ALA A 453 9.25 -5.09 -15.75
C ALA A 453 8.23 -4.28 -14.93
N GLN A 454 8.33 -4.29 -13.60
CA GLN A 454 7.46 -3.55 -12.68
C GLN A 454 8.21 -2.47 -11.89
N GLY A 455 9.49 -2.23 -12.20
CA GLY A 455 10.32 -1.23 -11.51
C GLY A 455 9.92 0.22 -11.83
N LEU A 456 10.44 1.15 -11.03
CA LEU A 456 10.19 2.59 -11.18
C LEU A 456 10.52 3.08 -12.59
N THR A 457 11.68 2.70 -13.14
CA THR A 457 12.14 3.12 -14.48
C THR A 457 11.11 2.80 -15.57
N MET A 458 10.48 1.62 -15.52
CA MET A 458 9.46 1.24 -16.50
C MET A 458 8.17 2.06 -16.34
N ARG A 459 7.73 2.29 -15.10
CA ARG A 459 6.57 3.14 -14.82
C ARG A 459 6.81 4.60 -15.24
N LEU A 460 8.00 5.12 -14.99
CA LEU A 460 8.42 6.45 -15.43
C LEU A 460 8.40 6.57 -16.95
N SER A 461 8.96 5.59 -17.68
CA SER A 461 8.92 5.56 -19.14
C SER A 461 7.49 5.65 -19.68
N GLN A 462 6.56 4.86 -19.11
CA GLN A 462 5.14 4.90 -19.49
C GLN A 462 4.49 6.27 -19.20
N LEU A 463 4.75 6.85 -18.03
CA LEU A 463 4.26 8.18 -17.67
C LEU A 463 4.80 9.26 -18.61
N VAL A 464 6.10 9.23 -18.90
CA VAL A 464 6.78 10.17 -19.78
C VAL A 464 6.23 10.11 -21.20
N ASN A 465 6.00 8.91 -21.74
CA ASN A 465 5.38 8.76 -23.06
C ASN A 465 3.97 9.34 -23.09
N ALA A 466 3.15 9.08 -22.05
CA ALA A 466 1.81 9.65 -21.94
C ALA A 466 1.83 11.19 -21.84
N VAL A 467 2.79 11.77 -21.12
CA VAL A 467 2.96 13.22 -21.00
C VAL A 467 3.47 13.83 -22.32
N ALA A 468 4.38 13.16 -23.02
CA ALA A 468 4.92 13.62 -24.29
C ALA A 468 3.84 13.69 -25.39
N GLU A 469 2.88 12.76 -25.38
CA GLU A 469 1.74 12.72 -26.31
C GLU A 469 0.58 13.65 -25.93
N ALA A 470 0.60 14.22 -24.71
CA ALA A 470 -0.48 15.07 -24.23
C ALA A 470 -0.55 16.42 -24.98
N PRO A 471 -1.76 16.96 -25.22
CA PRO A 471 -1.93 18.24 -25.90
C PRO A 471 -1.50 19.42 -25.02
N ALA A 472 -1.12 20.54 -25.64
CA ALA A 472 -0.57 21.72 -24.96
C ALA A 472 -1.44 22.30 -23.83
N GLY A 473 -2.77 22.09 -23.88
CA GLY A 473 -3.72 22.56 -22.88
C GLY A 473 -4.00 21.58 -21.73
N ASP A 474 -3.33 20.42 -21.68
CA ASP A 474 -3.59 19.41 -20.65
C ASP A 474 -3.01 19.83 -19.28
N VAL A 475 -3.92 20.17 -18.36
CA VAL A 475 -3.59 20.61 -17.01
C VAL A 475 -2.92 19.51 -16.19
N ASN A 476 -3.31 18.24 -16.38
CA ASN A 476 -2.70 17.13 -15.65
C ASN A 476 -1.28 16.88 -16.15
N ALA A 477 -1.08 16.91 -17.47
CA ALA A 477 0.26 16.77 -18.05
C ALA A 477 1.18 17.89 -17.53
N ARG A 478 0.71 19.14 -17.52
CA ARG A 478 1.48 20.27 -16.99
C ARG A 478 1.83 20.09 -15.50
N GLN A 479 0.90 19.63 -14.67
CA GLN A 479 1.17 19.36 -13.26
C GLN A 479 2.21 18.25 -13.08
N VAL A 480 2.14 17.18 -13.88
CA VAL A 480 3.13 16.08 -13.84
C VAL A 480 4.52 16.60 -14.27
N ILE A 481 4.60 17.46 -15.29
CA ILE A 481 5.86 18.09 -15.72
C ILE A 481 6.44 18.95 -14.58
N GLU A 482 5.62 19.75 -13.90
CA GLU A 482 6.02 20.55 -12.73
C GLU A 482 6.54 19.64 -11.60
N ASN A 483 5.82 18.56 -11.28
CA ASN A 483 6.24 17.58 -10.28
C ASN A 483 7.55 16.86 -10.67
N LEU A 484 7.74 16.55 -11.96
CA LEU A 484 8.98 15.94 -12.47
C LEU A 484 10.18 16.86 -12.34
N GLU A 485 10.00 18.17 -12.54
CA GLU A 485 11.05 19.17 -12.34
C GLU A 485 11.49 19.20 -10.87
N GLU A 486 10.53 19.34 -9.94
CA GLU A 486 10.81 19.32 -8.51
C GLU A 486 11.39 17.98 -8.02
N TRP A 487 10.95 16.85 -8.63
CA TRP A 487 11.47 15.53 -8.32
C TRP A 487 12.92 15.33 -8.80
N ALA A 488 13.29 15.90 -9.95
CA ALA A 488 14.64 15.82 -10.48
C ALA A 488 15.65 16.74 -9.77
N ASP A 489 15.16 17.80 -9.12
CA ASP A 489 16.03 18.75 -8.45
C ASP A 489 16.89 18.10 -7.35
N GLY A 490 18.20 18.39 -7.38
CA GLY A 490 19.21 17.85 -6.46
C GLY A 490 19.52 16.35 -6.61
N MET A 491 18.87 15.64 -7.55
CA MET A 491 19.05 14.20 -7.75
C MET A 491 20.51 13.82 -8.04
N TYR A 492 21.19 14.57 -8.91
CA TYR A 492 22.58 14.31 -9.31
C TYR A 492 23.55 14.13 -8.13
N GLN A 493 23.30 14.77 -6.98
CA GLN A 493 24.16 14.65 -5.80
C GLN A 493 24.07 13.25 -5.20
N THR A 494 22.85 12.76 -4.99
CA THR A 494 22.61 11.41 -4.46
C THR A 494 23.16 10.34 -5.39
N GLU A 495 22.92 10.49 -6.68
CA GLU A 495 23.32 9.49 -7.69
C GLU A 495 24.82 9.45 -7.90
N LYS A 496 25.50 10.61 -7.78
CA LYS A 496 26.96 10.67 -7.76
C LYS A 496 27.53 9.88 -6.59
N ASP A 497 27.03 10.14 -5.39
CA ASP A 497 27.54 9.47 -4.19
C ASP A 497 27.35 7.95 -4.30
N LEU A 498 26.19 7.50 -4.78
CA LEU A 498 25.91 6.07 -4.97
C LEU A 498 26.75 5.44 -6.08
N LEU A 499 26.92 6.10 -7.22
CA LEU A 499 27.74 5.59 -8.32
C LEU A 499 29.20 5.42 -7.89
N VAL A 500 29.78 6.45 -7.27
CA VAL A 500 31.16 6.41 -6.78
C VAL A 500 31.31 5.30 -5.74
N HIS A 501 30.37 5.18 -4.80
CA HIS A 501 30.41 4.13 -3.80
C HIS A 501 30.30 2.71 -4.40
N ALA A 502 29.42 2.51 -5.38
CA ALA A 502 29.27 1.23 -6.06
C ALA A 502 30.57 0.81 -6.78
N ILE A 503 31.26 1.77 -7.39
CA ILE A 503 32.55 1.56 -8.05
C ILE A 503 33.64 1.21 -7.03
N GLU A 504 33.75 1.97 -5.94
CA GLU A 504 34.71 1.70 -4.86
C GLU A 504 34.53 0.29 -4.28
N LYS A 505 33.29 -0.17 -4.16
CA LYS A 505 32.93 -1.51 -3.68
C LYS A 505 33.00 -2.60 -4.74
N ARG A 506 33.31 -2.27 -6.00
CA ARG A 506 33.28 -3.20 -7.15
C ARG A 506 31.94 -3.94 -7.28
N SER A 507 30.84 -3.26 -6.96
CA SER A 507 29.50 -3.84 -7.01
C SER A 507 28.91 -3.84 -8.41
N GLN A 508 28.20 -4.91 -8.77
CA GLN A 508 27.44 -4.99 -10.02
C GLN A 508 26.32 -3.96 -10.10
N PHE A 509 25.90 -3.37 -8.97
CA PHE A 509 24.95 -2.26 -8.92
C PHE A 509 25.41 -1.04 -9.75
N THR A 510 26.72 -0.93 -10.03
CA THR A 510 27.27 0.05 -10.99
C THR A 510 26.56 -0.02 -12.35
N PHE A 511 26.18 -1.22 -12.81
CA PHE A 511 25.39 -1.41 -14.03
C PHE A 511 24.05 -0.67 -13.94
N ASP A 512 23.28 -0.93 -12.87
CA ASP A 512 21.96 -0.31 -12.68
C ASP A 512 22.09 1.22 -12.60
N MET A 513 23.11 1.74 -11.89
CA MET A 513 23.34 3.19 -11.78
C MET A 513 23.62 3.85 -13.13
N ILE A 514 24.51 3.30 -13.96
CA ILE A 514 24.82 3.85 -15.28
C ILE A 514 23.55 3.90 -16.16
N HIS A 515 22.79 2.81 -16.17
CA HIS A 515 21.60 2.71 -17.01
C HIS A 515 20.44 3.55 -16.47
N TRP A 516 20.29 3.65 -15.15
CA TRP A 516 19.29 4.51 -14.51
C TRP A 516 19.57 5.99 -14.78
N ILE A 517 20.82 6.45 -14.59
CA ILE A 517 21.23 7.83 -14.87
C ILE A 517 20.94 8.18 -16.33
N THR A 518 21.30 7.27 -17.24
CA THR A 518 21.05 7.42 -18.67
C THR A 518 19.55 7.46 -18.99
N ALA A 519 18.77 6.53 -18.43
CA ALA A 519 17.33 6.44 -18.68
C ALA A 519 16.57 7.66 -18.17
N VAL A 520 16.83 8.10 -16.94
CA VAL A 520 16.19 9.29 -16.37
C VAL A 520 16.59 10.55 -17.12
N THR A 521 17.85 10.68 -17.55
CA THR A 521 18.30 11.78 -18.42
C THR A 521 17.47 11.84 -19.70
N LYS A 522 17.32 10.72 -20.42
CA LYS A 522 16.50 10.64 -21.65
C LYS A 522 15.04 10.99 -21.38
N MET A 523 14.49 10.56 -20.25
CA MET A 523 13.12 10.89 -19.83
C MET A 523 12.94 12.39 -19.58
N LEU A 524 13.86 13.05 -18.87
CA LEU A 524 13.81 14.49 -18.63
C LEU A 524 13.88 15.28 -19.94
N ILE A 525 14.74 14.86 -20.88
CA ILE A 525 14.81 15.44 -22.22
C ILE A 525 13.48 15.27 -22.96
N ALA A 526 12.91 14.06 -22.95
CA ALA A 526 11.62 13.77 -23.59
C ALA A 526 10.51 14.69 -23.07
N VAL A 527 10.40 14.84 -21.75
CA VAL A 527 9.40 15.67 -21.08
C VAL A 527 9.64 17.16 -21.37
N SER A 528 10.91 17.60 -21.45
CA SER A 528 11.24 18.99 -21.80
C SER A 528 10.74 19.40 -23.20
N ASN A 529 10.48 18.43 -24.08
CA ASN A 529 9.96 18.64 -25.42
C ASN A 529 8.46 18.34 -25.55
N ALA A 530 7.78 17.96 -24.46
CA ALA A 530 6.34 17.73 -24.46
C ALA A 530 5.59 19.04 -24.79
N THR A 531 4.50 18.95 -25.53
CA THR A 531 3.77 20.16 -25.98
C THR A 531 3.12 20.94 -24.83
N ALA A 532 2.85 20.27 -23.71
CA ALA A 532 2.33 20.87 -22.48
C ALA A 532 3.41 21.57 -21.62
N CYS A 533 4.70 21.41 -21.96
CA CYS A 533 5.82 21.99 -21.21
C CYS A 533 5.98 23.48 -21.55
N ASN A 534 6.15 24.33 -20.53
CA ASN A 534 6.45 25.74 -20.74
C ASN A 534 7.97 25.98 -20.81
N ALA A 535 8.37 27.11 -21.41
CA ALA A 535 9.79 27.42 -21.66
C ALA A 535 10.65 27.45 -20.37
N HIS A 536 10.11 27.98 -19.26
CA HIS A 536 10.84 28.07 -17.99
C HIS A 536 11.14 26.69 -17.42
N ILE A 537 10.15 25.79 -17.40
CA ILE A 537 10.32 24.42 -16.91
C ILE A 537 11.17 23.60 -17.89
N GLN A 538 11.03 23.83 -19.19
CA GLN A 538 11.86 23.19 -20.21
C GLN A 538 13.35 23.41 -19.95
N GLU A 539 13.77 24.66 -19.70
CA GLU A 539 15.17 24.98 -19.41
C GLU A 539 15.66 24.26 -18.15
N LYS A 540 14.87 24.29 -17.07
CA LYS A 540 15.19 23.57 -15.83
C LYS A 540 15.30 22.06 -16.02
N LEU A 541 14.36 21.43 -16.72
CA LEU A 541 14.40 19.98 -16.98
C LEU A 541 15.65 19.59 -17.77
N ARG A 542 16.03 20.39 -18.76
CA ARG A 542 17.26 20.19 -19.54
C ARG A 542 18.50 20.38 -18.67
N HIS A 543 18.49 21.36 -17.76
CA HIS A 543 19.55 21.59 -16.80
C HIS A 543 19.71 20.41 -15.82
N HIS A 544 18.60 19.91 -15.26
CA HIS A 544 18.59 18.72 -14.40
C HIS A 544 19.09 17.48 -15.15
N ALA A 545 18.70 17.31 -16.41
CA ALA A 545 19.22 16.23 -17.28
C ALA A 545 20.74 16.36 -17.48
N ALA A 546 21.24 17.56 -17.76
CA ALA A 546 22.67 17.83 -17.94
C ALA A 546 23.49 17.51 -16.68
N TRP A 547 23.03 17.97 -15.51
CA TRP A 547 23.67 17.67 -14.24
C TRP A 547 23.64 16.18 -13.90
N LEU A 548 22.55 15.50 -14.19
CA LEU A 548 22.42 14.07 -13.91
C LEU A 548 23.37 13.24 -14.77
N ILE A 549 23.44 13.46 -16.08
CA ILE A 549 24.34 12.71 -16.95
C ILE A 549 25.82 13.02 -16.67
N ALA A 550 26.12 14.25 -16.25
CA ALA A 550 27.47 14.65 -15.83
C ALA A 550 28.00 13.85 -14.64
N VAL A 551 27.14 13.17 -13.88
CA VAL A 551 27.56 12.24 -12.82
C VAL A 551 28.52 11.16 -13.35
N LEU A 552 28.32 10.69 -14.59
CA LEU A 552 29.15 9.64 -15.19
C LEU A 552 30.61 10.07 -15.42
N SER A 553 30.92 11.38 -15.40
CA SER A 553 32.29 11.86 -15.52
C SER A 553 33.11 11.71 -14.21
N TRP A 554 32.46 11.41 -13.08
CA TRP A 554 33.10 11.30 -11.75
C TRP A 554 33.75 9.96 -11.46
N VAL A 555 33.73 9.02 -12.42
CA VAL A 555 34.44 7.75 -12.30
C VAL A 555 35.92 8.02 -12.00
N PRO A 556 36.60 7.27 -11.10
CA PRO A 556 38.06 7.37 -10.90
C PRO A 556 38.89 7.00 -12.14
N ASP A 557 40.13 7.53 -12.25
CA ASP A 557 41.08 7.25 -13.34
C ASP A 557 42.16 6.25 -12.90
N ASP A 558 41.75 5.02 -12.60
CA ASP A 558 42.65 3.89 -12.38
C ASP A 558 42.29 2.72 -13.31
N GLU A 559 43.30 1.95 -13.72
CA GLU A 559 43.18 0.87 -14.72
C GLU A 559 42.07 -0.12 -14.36
N ASP A 560 42.06 -0.60 -13.11
CA ASP A 560 41.10 -1.60 -12.68
C ASP A 560 39.67 -1.03 -12.67
N THR A 561 39.46 0.19 -12.19
CA THR A 561 38.15 0.86 -12.15
C THR A 561 37.62 1.10 -13.55
N VAL A 562 38.46 1.61 -14.45
CA VAL A 562 38.10 1.80 -15.86
C VAL A 562 37.69 0.47 -16.50
N ARG A 563 38.49 -0.59 -16.32
CA ARG A 563 38.18 -1.92 -16.85
C ARG A 563 36.85 -2.45 -16.31
N PHE A 564 36.59 -2.25 -15.03
CA PHE A 564 35.36 -2.68 -14.37
C PHE A 564 34.14 -1.91 -14.86
N VAL A 565 34.19 -0.58 -14.90
CA VAL A 565 33.09 0.26 -15.37
C VAL A 565 32.78 0.00 -16.85
N GLU A 566 33.81 -0.20 -17.68
CA GLU A 566 33.60 -0.52 -19.09
C GLU A 566 32.95 -1.89 -19.30
N SER A 567 33.11 -2.84 -18.37
CA SER A 567 32.38 -4.12 -18.46
C SER A 567 30.85 -3.94 -18.49
N PHE A 568 30.37 -2.79 -18.00
CA PHE A 568 28.96 -2.36 -18.04
C PHE A 568 28.62 -1.42 -19.22
N ARG A 569 29.52 -1.32 -20.21
CA ARG A 569 29.29 -0.60 -21.49
C ARG A 569 29.08 0.92 -21.34
N MET A 570 29.84 1.57 -20.45
CA MET A 570 29.82 3.04 -20.29
C MET A 570 29.95 3.80 -21.62
N THR A 571 30.86 3.37 -22.50
CA THR A 571 31.04 3.94 -23.84
C THR A 571 29.74 3.94 -24.66
N GLU A 572 28.98 2.83 -24.63
CA GLU A 572 27.72 2.73 -25.37
C GLU A 572 26.62 3.59 -24.74
N ALA A 573 26.54 3.62 -23.40
CA ALA A 573 25.56 4.41 -22.69
C ALA A 573 25.70 5.92 -22.99
N LEU A 574 26.93 6.45 -22.97
CA LEU A 574 27.21 7.86 -23.30
C LEU A 574 26.89 8.16 -24.77
N PHE A 575 27.28 7.27 -25.70
CA PHE A 575 26.96 7.44 -27.10
C PHE A 575 25.44 7.46 -27.34
N GLU A 576 24.71 6.50 -26.79
CA GLU A 576 23.25 6.42 -26.95
C GLU A 576 22.54 7.63 -26.34
N ALA A 577 23.01 8.12 -25.19
CA ALA A 577 22.49 9.33 -24.57
C ALA A 577 22.72 10.58 -25.44
N ALA A 578 23.90 10.72 -26.04
CA ALA A 578 24.20 11.84 -26.94
C ALA A 578 23.36 11.81 -28.22
N VAL A 579 23.17 10.62 -28.82
CA VAL A 579 22.29 10.46 -29.99
C VAL A 579 20.85 10.83 -29.63
N ASP A 580 20.31 10.31 -28.53
CA ASP A 580 18.94 10.59 -28.09
C ASP A 580 18.72 12.07 -27.75
N ALA A 581 19.68 12.72 -27.07
CA ALA A 581 19.63 14.16 -26.81
C ALA A 581 19.56 14.97 -28.12
N ARG A 582 20.36 14.59 -29.13
CA ARG A 582 20.38 15.28 -30.43
C ARG A 582 19.08 15.06 -31.20
N THR A 583 18.61 13.82 -31.31
CA THR A 583 17.37 13.50 -32.05
C THR A 583 16.14 14.14 -31.43
N ARG A 584 16.15 14.39 -30.12
CA ARG A 584 15.11 15.12 -29.39
C ARG A 584 15.32 16.64 -29.36
N GLY A 585 16.24 17.20 -30.14
CA GLY A 585 16.38 18.66 -30.26
C GLY A 585 17.06 19.36 -29.06
N CYS A 586 17.95 18.65 -28.36
CA CYS A 586 18.83 19.20 -27.32
C CYS A 586 20.31 19.12 -27.76
N PRO A 587 20.74 19.87 -28.80
CA PRO A 587 22.08 19.75 -29.38
C PRO A 587 23.20 20.16 -28.41
N GLU A 588 22.98 21.17 -27.56
CA GLU A 588 23.97 21.60 -26.56
C GLU A 588 24.29 20.47 -25.56
N LEU A 589 23.25 19.83 -25.01
CA LEU A 589 23.42 18.67 -24.14
C LEU A 589 24.06 17.48 -24.88
N ALA A 590 23.72 17.27 -26.15
CA ALA A 590 24.35 16.23 -26.96
C ALA A 590 25.85 16.49 -27.16
N ASP A 591 26.26 17.75 -27.35
CA ASP A 591 27.67 18.16 -27.45
C ASP A 591 28.38 17.94 -26.10
N ASP A 592 27.78 18.33 -24.97
CA ASP A 592 28.33 18.09 -23.64
C ASP A 592 28.53 16.59 -23.35
N ILE A 593 27.57 15.75 -23.72
CA ILE A 593 27.71 14.28 -23.62
C ILE A 593 28.79 13.76 -24.57
N GLY A 594 28.90 14.31 -25.77
CA GLY A 594 29.98 14.02 -26.71
C GLY A 594 31.36 14.33 -26.12
N GLU A 595 31.50 15.43 -25.38
CA GLU A 595 32.74 15.78 -24.67
C GLU A 595 33.04 14.88 -23.48
N MET A 596 32.00 14.39 -22.80
CA MET A 596 32.17 13.35 -21.79
C MET A 596 32.63 12.03 -22.41
N LEU A 597 32.06 11.62 -23.55
CA LEU A 597 32.52 10.45 -24.30
C LEU A 597 33.96 10.62 -24.78
N LEU A 598 34.34 11.80 -25.26
CA LEU A 598 35.71 12.12 -25.64
C LEU A 598 36.64 11.99 -24.44
N SER A 599 36.29 12.59 -23.30
CA SER A 599 37.08 12.50 -22.07
C SER A 599 37.19 11.05 -21.58
N TRP A 600 36.11 10.28 -21.64
CA TRP A 600 36.10 8.84 -21.34
C TRP A 600 37.00 8.06 -22.30
N THR A 601 37.00 8.39 -23.59
CA THR A 601 37.83 7.73 -24.62
C THR A 601 39.31 7.78 -24.26
N PHE A 602 39.82 8.96 -23.91
CA PHE A 602 41.23 9.14 -23.57
C PHE A 602 41.58 8.54 -22.21
N LYS A 603 40.72 8.77 -21.22
CA LYS A 603 40.86 8.20 -19.89
C LYS A 603 40.90 6.67 -19.93
N ALA A 604 39.91 6.05 -20.55
CA ALA A 604 39.79 4.60 -20.62
C ALA A 604 40.78 3.97 -21.62
N GLY A 605 41.11 4.71 -22.68
CA GLY A 605 42.09 4.31 -23.68
C GLY A 605 43.50 4.14 -23.10
N ARG A 606 43.88 4.91 -22.08
CA ARG A 606 45.20 4.86 -21.41
C ARG A 606 45.56 3.49 -20.85
N HIS A 607 44.57 2.70 -20.44
CA HIS A 607 44.78 1.53 -19.58
C HIS A 607 44.67 0.16 -20.27
N GLN A 608 44.72 0.08 -21.62
CA GLN A 608 44.65 -1.17 -22.40
C GLN A 608 43.82 -2.30 -21.77
N THR A 609 42.51 -2.14 -21.69
CA THR A 609 41.67 -3.07 -20.91
C THR A 609 41.23 -4.32 -21.67
N GLY A 610 41.66 -4.51 -22.93
CA GLY A 610 41.27 -5.65 -23.78
C GLY A 610 39.90 -5.52 -24.48
N TRP A 611 39.12 -4.46 -24.19
CA TRP A 611 37.75 -4.26 -24.69
C TRP A 611 37.62 -3.40 -25.96
N ALA A 612 38.74 -3.09 -26.61
CA ALA A 612 38.81 -2.18 -27.75
C ALA A 612 38.10 -0.82 -27.52
N ILE A 613 38.18 -0.29 -26.28
CA ILE A 613 37.47 0.94 -25.84
C ILE A 613 37.82 2.12 -26.74
N LEU A 614 39.12 2.31 -27.02
CA LEU A 614 39.60 3.42 -27.83
C LEU A 614 38.99 3.36 -29.24
N GLN A 615 38.98 2.19 -29.88
CA GLN A 615 38.37 2.02 -31.21
C GLN A 615 36.86 2.29 -31.18
N ARG A 616 36.14 1.67 -30.23
CA ARG A 616 34.67 1.81 -30.12
C ARG A 616 34.25 3.24 -29.84
N SER A 617 34.98 3.93 -28.97
CA SER A 617 34.67 5.33 -28.65
C SER A 617 34.97 6.25 -29.82
N VAL A 618 36.06 6.01 -30.57
CA VAL A 618 36.34 6.75 -31.82
C VAL A 618 35.24 6.53 -32.86
N TYR A 619 34.73 5.30 -33.00
CA TYR A 619 33.58 5.03 -33.86
C TYR A 619 32.35 5.84 -33.43
N GLY A 620 32.06 5.86 -32.13
CA GLY A 620 30.97 6.64 -31.55
C GLY A 620 31.13 8.14 -31.80
N LEU A 621 32.31 8.71 -31.52
CA LEU A 621 32.60 10.14 -31.70
C LEU A 621 32.52 10.58 -33.17
N ALA A 622 33.09 9.80 -34.08
CA ALA A 622 33.01 10.08 -35.51
C ALA A 622 31.55 10.04 -36.00
N THR A 623 30.78 9.05 -35.53
CA THR A 623 29.34 8.92 -35.82
C THR A 623 28.56 10.13 -35.27
N LEU A 624 28.76 10.51 -34.01
CA LEU A 624 28.10 11.68 -33.39
C LEU A 624 28.39 12.97 -34.14
N THR A 625 29.64 13.14 -34.59
CA THR A 625 30.07 14.34 -35.31
C THR A 625 29.39 14.46 -36.67
N LEU A 626 29.21 13.34 -37.36
CA LEU A 626 28.53 13.34 -38.66
C LEU A 626 27.02 13.52 -38.56
N LEU A 627 26.41 13.29 -37.39
CA LEU A 627 25.00 13.62 -37.17
C LEU A 627 24.72 15.13 -37.16
N VAL A 628 25.74 15.99 -37.02
CA VAL A 628 25.57 17.45 -37.06
C VAL A 628 25.55 17.98 -38.50
N ASP A 629 26.08 17.22 -39.45
CA ASP A 629 26.29 17.62 -40.85
C ASP A 629 26.97 19.00 -41.01
N ASP A 630 27.95 19.29 -40.15
CA ASP A 630 28.73 20.53 -40.13
C ASP A 630 30.24 20.22 -40.08
N ASP A 631 30.94 20.61 -41.15
CA ASP A 631 32.39 20.39 -41.30
C ASP A 631 33.21 21.08 -40.20
N THR A 632 32.70 22.15 -39.58
CA THR A 632 33.39 22.83 -38.48
C THR A 632 33.47 21.96 -37.21
N VAL A 633 32.48 21.09 -36.98
CA VAL A 633 32.47 20.16 -35.85
C VAL A 633 33.46 19.03 -36.10
N VAL A 634 33.60 18.58 -37.35
CA VAL A 634 34.64 17.63 -37.79
C VAL A 634 36.04 18.18 -37.52
N VAL A 635 36.30 19.44 -37.89
CA VAL A 635 37.58 20.10 -37.61
C VAL A 635 37.82 20.20 -36.11
N ARG A 636 36.83 20.62 -35.33
CA ARG A 636 36.93 20.75 -33.87
C ARG A 636 37.23 19.41 -33.19
N LEU A 637 36.59 18.32 -33.61
CA LEU A 637 36.88 16.98 -33.08
C LEU A 637 38.35 16.61 -33.33
N LYS A 638 38.84 16.82 -34.57
CA LYS A 638 40.23 16.55 -34.93
C LYS A 638 41.21 17.37 -34.08
N GLU A 639 40.97 18.67 -33.92
CA GLU A 639 41.79 19.55 -33.09
C GLU A 639 41.83 19.09 -31.63
N ARG A 640 40.68 18.71 -31.06
CA ARG A 640 40.61 18.19 -29.68
C ARG A 640 41.35 16.87 -29.53
N ILE A 641 41.21 15.95 -30.48
CA ILE A 641 41.96 14.68 -30.50
C ILE A 641 43.46 14.98 -30.58
N THR A 642 43.91 15.84 -31.49
CA THR A 642 45.32 16.22 -31.62
C THR A 642 45.86 16.80 -30.32
N ALA A 643 45.12 17.71 -29.67
CA ALA A 643 45.52 18.31 -28.40
C ALA A 643 45.69 17.25 -27.29
N ARG A 644 44.73 16.31 -27.17
CA ARG A 644 44.75 15.24 -26.17
C ARG A 644 45.86 14.21 -26.42
N VAL A 645 46.13 13.88 -27.69
CA VAL A 645 47.27 13.04 -28.10
C VAL A 645 48.59 13.72 -27.76
N ALA A 646 48.72 15.03 -28.07
CA ALA A 646 49.92 15.81 -27.77
C ALA A 646 50.17 15.97 -26.26
N ALA A 647 49.10 16.00 -25.46
CA ALA A 647 49.17 15.98 -24.00
C ALA A 647 49.63 14.62 -23.43
N GLY A 648 49.81 13.60 -24.26
CA GLY A 648 50.29 12.27 -23.83
C GLY A 648 49.24 11.46 -23.08
N GLU A 649 47.95 11.75 -23.28
CA GLU A 649 46.87 11.09 -22.51
C GLU A 649 46.62 9.63 -22.94
N LEU A 650 47.09 9.24 -24.12
CA LEU A 650 46.92 7.91 -24.71
C LEU A 650 48.02 6.92 -24.30
N PRO A 651 47.74 5.61 -24.42
CA PRO A 651 48.65 4.53 -24.02
C PRO A 651 49.93 4.46 -24.88
N ASP A 652 50.81 3.51 -24.52
CA ASP A 652 52.06 3.22 -25.24
C ASP A 652 51.86 3.12 -26.76
N LYS A 653 52.90 3.51 -27.50
CA LYS A 653 52.91 3.57 -28.98
C LYS A 653 52.32 2.33 -29.65
N LYS A 654 52.70 1.12 -29.22
CA LYS A 654 52.18 -0.15 -29.77
C LYS A 654 50.65 -0.28 -29.73
N VAL A 655 50.03 0.32 -28.72
CA VAL A 655 48.59 0.29 -28.50
C VAL A 655 47.88 1.23 -29.46
N ARG A 656 48.42 2.46 -29.57
CA ARG A 656 47.93 3.47 -30.50
C ARG A 656 48.03 2.99 -31.94
N ASP A 657 49.16 2.39 -32.28
CA ASP A 657 49.43 1.77 -33.59
C ASP A 657 48.38 0.69 -33.89
N ARG A 658 48.16 -0.26 -32.97
CA ARG A 658 47.14 -1.29 -33.13
C ARG A 658 45.74 -0.70 -33.27
N ALA A 659 45.37 0.27 -32.44
CA ALA A 659 44.06 0.90 -32.49
C ALA A 659 43.84 1.62 -33.82
N ALA A 660 44.83 2.36 -34.32
CA ALA A 660 44.78 3.03 -35.61
C ALA A 660 44.61 2.04 -36.78
N VAL A 661 45.39 0.94 -36.79
CA VAL A 661 45.30 -0.12 -37.80
C VAL A 661 43.91 -0.80 -37.80
N GLU A 662 43.33 -1.06 -36.62
CA GLU A 662 41.97 -1.61 -36.48
C GLU A 662 40.89 -0.61 -36.94
N ILE A 663 41.04 0.68 -36.61
CA ILE A 663 40.10 1.72 -37.05
C ILE A 663 40.12 1.85 -38.57
N ARG A 664 41.30 1.86 -39.21
CA ARG A 664 41.43 1.86 -40.69
C ARG A 664 40.84 0.59 -41.32
N GLY A 665 41.08 -0.58 -40.71
CA GLY A 665 40.47 -1.84 -41.13
C GLY A 665 38.94 -1.83 -41.04
N ARG A 666 38.39 -1.20 -40.00
CA ARG A 666 36.95 -1.01 -39.84
C ARG A 666 36.38 0.02 -40.81
N ALA A 667 37.09 1.13 -41.08
CA ALA A 667 36.72 2.14 -42.07
C ALA A 667 36.63 1.56 -43.49
N ALA A 668 37.46 0.57 -43.81
CA ALA A 668 37.38 -0.18 -45.07
C ALA A 668 36.18 -1.14 -45.17
N SER A 669 35.51 -1.45 -44.05
CA SER A 669 34.45 -2.46 -43.95
C SER A 669 33.23 -1.96 -43.14
N LEU A 670 32.73 -0.76 -43.45
CA LEU A 670 31.59 -0.16 -42.74
C LEU A 670 30.30 -0.99 -42.85
N TYR A 671 30.13 -1.77 -43.93
CA TYR A 671 28.93 -2.59 -44.15
C TYR A 671 29.04 -3.97 -43.50
N ARG A 672 28.23 -4.25 -42.46
CA ARG A 672 27.94 -5.62 -41.98
C ARG A 672 26.50 -5.98 -42.33
N LYS A 673 26.27 -7.03 -43.13
CA LYS A 673 24.94 -7.64 -43.31
C LYS A 673 24.62 -8.49 -42.07
N GLY A 674 23.57 -8.14 -41.31
CA GLY A 674 23.06 -8.99 -40.21
C GLY A 674 22.69 -8.24 -38.94
N HIS A 675 22.61 -8.97 -37.81
CA HIS A 675 22.34 -8.45 -36.47
C HIS A 675 23.44 -7.50 -36.00
N TRP A 676 23.06 -6.29 -35.59
CA TRP A 676 23.95 -5.31 -34.96
C TRP A 676 24.24 -5.73 -33.52
N SER A 677 25.52 -5.68 -33.13
CA SER A 677 25.95 -6.07 -31.78
C SER A 677 25.98 -4.90 -30.79
N SER A 678 25.89 -3.66 -31.28
CA SER A 678 25.84 -2.42 -30.48
C SER A 678 25.11 -1.26 -31.15
N GLU A 679 24.71 -0.26 -30.35
CA GLU A 679 24.13 1.01 -30.83
C GLU A 679 25.12 1.84 -31.67
N ILE A 680 26.42 1.80 -31.33
CA ILE A 680 27.47 2.45 -32.13
C ILE A 680 27.52 1.84 -33.52
N GLU A 681 27.44 0.51 -33.64
CA GLU A 681 27.40 -0.15 -34.95
C GLU A 681 26.15 0.21 -35.76
N ARG A 682 24.99 0.37 -35.09
CA ARG A 682 23.77 0.84 -35.74
C ARG A 682 23.93 2.26 -36.25
N GLY A 683 24.49 3.16 -35.42
CA GLY A 683 24.75 4.55 -35.79
C GLY A 683 25.73 4.68 -36.97
N MET A 684 26.83 3.92 -36.95
CA MET A 684 27.76 3.86 -38.08
C MET A 684 27.09 3.43 -39.38
N ALA A 685 26.22 2.41 -39.33
CA ALA A 685 25.52 1.89 -40.51
C ALA A 685 24.47 2.85 -41.09
N GLN A 686 23.98 3.79 -40.26
CA GLN A 686 23.02 4.82 -40.66
C GLN A 686 23.70 6.12 -41.10
N SER A 687 25.01 6.26 -40.87
CA SER A 687 25.78 7.46 -41.20
C SER A 687 26.16 7.50 -42.68
N ASP A 688 26.49 8.69 -43.19
CA ASP A 688 27.05 8.83 -44.53
C ASP A 688 28.43 8.16 -44.60
N HIS A 689 28.49 6.96 -45.18
CA HIS A 689 29.71 6.19 -45.33
C HIS A 689 30.78 6.92 -46.17
N GLY A 690 30.37 7.81 -47.08
CA GLY A 690 31.27 8.63 -47.88
C GLY A 690 32.04 9.64 -47.03
N LYS A 691 31.44 10.12 -45.93
CA LYS A 691 32.08 11.02 -44.96
C LYS A 691 32.70 10.28 -43.77
N LEU A 692 32.09 9.18 -43.32
CA LEU A 692 32.55 8.41 -42.15
C LEU A 692 33.87 7.71 -42.40
N ARG A 693 34.06 7.13 -43.60
CA ARG A 693 35.32 6.48 -43.96
C ARG A 693 36.54 7.42 -43.88
N PRO A 694 36.57 8.55 -44.60
CA PRO A 694 37.71 9.45 -44.53
C PRO A 694 37.91 10.03 -43.13
N LEU A 695 36.83 10.32 -42.39
CA LEU A 695 36.95 10.81 -41.02
C LEU A 695 37.63 9.79 -40.08
N LEU A 696 37.28 8.51 -40.17
CA LEU A 696 37.91 7.46 -39.37
C LEU A 696 39.38 7.24 -39.76
N GLU A 697 39.70 7.30 -41.05
CA GLU A 697 41.09 7.22 -41.55
C GLU A 697 41.92 8.40 -41.04
N GLU A 698 41.40 9.63 -41.13
CA GLU A 698 42.06 10.83 -40.61
C GLU A 698 42.27 10.78 -39.08
N ILE A 699 41.26 10.34 -38.31
CA ILE A 699 41.41 10.20 -36.86
C ILE A 699 42.45 9.12 -36.52
N ALA A 700 42.49 8.01 -37.25
CA ALA A 700 43.51 6.98 -37.06
C ALA A 700 44.92 7.51 -37.32
N ASP A 701 45.09 8.34 -38.34
CA ASP A 701 46.36 9.01 -38.67
C ASP A 701 46.78 10.01 -37.58
N LEU A 702 45.83 10.70 -36.94
CA LEU A 702 46.11 11.56 -35.78
C LEU A 702 46.51 10.76 -34.53
N ILE A 703 45.94 9.57 -34.33
CA ILE A 703 46.23 8.70 -33.18
C ILE A 703 47.61 8.04 -33.33
N SER A 704 47.95 7.57 -34.54
CA SER A 704 49.25 6.99 -34.88
C SER A 704 49.70 7.40 -36.29
N PRO A 705 50.49 8.49 -36.40
CA PRO A 705 51.03 8.97 -37.68
C PRO A 705 52.05 8.02 -38.33
N GLU A 706 52.64 7.11 -37.56
CA GLU A 706 53.68 6.21 -38.07
C GLU A 706 53.12 4.96 -38.76
N THR A 707 51.82 4.69 -38.60
CA THR A 707 51.13 3.54 -39.22
C THR A 707 50.24 3.94 -40.40
N ILE A 708 50.42 5.15 -40.95
CA ILE A 708 49.61 5.66 -42.06
C ILE A 708 49.62 4.65 -43.23
N GLY A 709 48.43 4.28 -43.70
CA GLY A 709 48.24 3.30 -44.78
C GLY A 709 48.23 1.83 -44.33
N GLU A 710 48.54 1.51 -43.08
CA GLU A 710 48.41 0.17 -42.52
C GLU A 710 46.98 -0.07 -42.01
N ALA A 711 46.30 -1.10 -42.52
CA ALA A 711 44.94 -1.48 -42.14
C ALA A 711 44.86 -2.96 -41.78
N ALA A 712 44.08 -3.31 -40.75
CA ALA A 712 43.84 -4.70 -40.38
C ALA A 712 43.21 -5.46 -41.57
N SER A 713 43.81 -6.59 -41.97
CA SER A 713 43.27 -7.45 -43.02
C SER A 713 41.97 -8.12 -42.54
N GLN A 714 41.00 -8.32 -43.45
CA GLN A 714 39.74 -9.00 -43.13
C GLN A 714 40.00 -10.46 -42.73
N GLY A 715 40.23 -10.70 -41.44
CA GLY A 715 40.40 -12.02 -40.85
C GLY A 715 39.74 -12.05 -39.47
N PHE A 716 38.48 -12.50 -39.43
CA PHE A 716 37.81 -12.81 -38.18
C PHE A 716 38.48 -14.00 -37.49
N ARG A 717 38.68 -13.90 -36.17
CA ARG A 717 37.81 -14.60 -35.23
C ARG A 717 37.53 -13.73 -34.02
#